data_AF-A0A8I3AGY7-F1
#
_entry.id   AF-A0A8I3AGY7-F1
#
_cell.length_a   1.000
_cell.length_b   1.000
_cell.length_c   1.000
_cell.angle_alpha   90.00
_cell.angle_beta   90.00
_cell.angle_gamma   90.00
#
_symmetry.space_group_name_H-M   'P 1'
#
loop_
_entity.id
_entity.type
_entity.pdbx_description
1 polymer ?
#
loop_
_entity_poly.entity_id
_entity_poly.type
_entity_poly.pdbx_seq_one_letter_code
_entity_poly.pdbx_strand_id
1 'polypeptide(L)'
;MFTFCPLQGACSESAASQSILELDGGVKVLIDLGWDESFDVEKLKELEKQVPTLSLILLTHATTSHLAAFAHCCKNFPQFTRIPVYATRPVIDLGRTLTQDLYSSTPRAATTIPHDSLSEVAYSYSQQPTPDSNFLLQAPTPEEITRYFSLVQPLKYSQPHEPLPSPFSPPLNGLTITAFNAGHTLGGTIWHIQHGLESIVYAVDWNQARENVFAGAAWLGGAGAGGAEVIEQLRKPTALICSSRGANRNAPSGGRRKRDEQLIDMIKLCVSRGGTVLIPADSSGRVLELAYLLEHAWRLEAGKTDSALRAAKLYLAGRNVSSTLRYARSMLEWMDDNIVREFEATADGQRKANGNDGKHAKDAAPFDFRFMRLVEREAQIRKLLSQTSENVQSEGRVIVASDNSLEWGFSKELLRELAKDSRNLLILTDKPSLARSGQPSIARTLWDWWQERRDGVSIDQSDSNDSIELIYGGGRALSVTDARRQGLEGDELSTYQQWLATQRQLQSTLNAGVAGSLEAPADVGDDGSSESSSDSGESDNEQQGKALNISTTMGQATRKKVVLSDEDLGINVLTKKLGASDYDVRAKRGRERCFPLTIRRKRDDQFGEAIRPEDYLRAEEKEEDAQDAQDSRPDDVDGRLGSKRKWEEGNGTDSNKRSNARREGSVDDVDMLTAADGHLADELDDIEDVVEEEILGPSKLTTSSETVTVNLRIGFVDFSGLHDKRSLNNLIPLIQPRKLILVGGSQEETTTLAADCKKLLAARIGASDESAVDVFTPEVGTTVDASVDTNAWVVKLGDSLIKKLKWQNLRGLGIVTITGQLLGESHAISESTGSNKRLKTASNDDGAAFKGEEGGEDFDNKEVEVVPVLDTLPLSMVSAVRSVAQPLHVGDLRLTDLRRAMLSAGYTAEFRGEGTLVINGAVAVRKTNMGRIEVESVGVADPSAMMQHRSTFYEVKRMIYDGLAVVAGA
;
A
#
# COMPACT_ATOMS: atom_id res chain seq x y z
N MET A 1 -10.54 14.26 20.91
CA MET A 1 -11.68 13.33 20.76
C MET A 1 -11.66 12.78 19.34
N PHE A 2 -11.83 11.47 19.15
CA PHE A 2 -11.92 10.87 17.82
C PHE A 2 -13.05 9.85 17.69
N THR A 3 -13.58 9.73 16.49
CA THR A 3 -14.60 8.75 16.12
C THR A 3 -14.12 7.87 14.96
N PHE A 4 -14.60 6.64 14.93
CA PHE A 4 -14.26 5.65 13.92
C PHE A 4 -15.54 5.11 13.27
N CYS A 5 -15.59 5.08 11.95
CA CYS A 5 -16.71 4.56 11.17
C CYS A 5 -16.21 3.61 10.07
N PRO A 6 -16.52 2.30 10.14
CA PRO A 6 -16.23 1.39 9.04
C PRO A 6 -17.26 1.57 7.92
N LEU A 7 -16.80 1.89 6.71
CA LEU A 7 -17.65 2.00 5.53
C LEU A 7 -17.86 0.63 4.85
N GLN A 8 -16.89 -0.27 4.95
CA GLN A 8 -16.99 -1.63 4.42
C GLN A 8 -16.24 -2.63 5.31
N GLY A 9 -16.57 -3.92 5.17
CA GLY A 9 -15.86 -5.03 5.79
C GLY A 9 -16.19 -5.33 7.25
N ALA A 10 -16.85 -4.43 7.98
CA ALA A 10 -17.22 -4.68 9.38
C ALA A 10 -18.40 -5.64 9.51
N CYS A 11 -18.26 -6.66 10.38
CA CYS A 11 -19.29 -7.68 10.64
C CYS A 11 -19.86 -8.33 9.36
N SER A 12 -19.04 -8.44 8.31
CA SER A 12 -19.41 -8.93 6.99
C SER A 12 -18.39 -9.96 6.49
N GLU A 13 -18.86 -10.97 5.76
CA GLU A 13 -17.99 -11.91 5.06
C GLU A 13 -17.33 -11.31 3.80
N SER A 14 -17.64 -10.05 3.46
CA SER A 14 -16.97 -9.31 2.39
C SER A 14 -15.50 -9.05 2.73
N ALA A 15 -14.62 -9.23 1.75
CA ALA A 15 -13.20 -8.95 1.94
C ALA A 15 -12.84 -7.46 1.91
N ALA A 16 -13.72 -6.59 1.41
CA ALA A 16 -13.43 -5.18 1.21
C ALA A 16 -13.22 -4.45 2.54
N SER A 17 -12.09 -3.75 2.66
CA SER A 17 -11.72 -2.91 3.81
C SER A 17 -11.85 -1.43 3.42
N GLN A 18 -12.64 -0.69 4.18
CA GLN A 18 -12.76 0.76 4.03
C GLN A 18 -13.23 1.36 5.35
N SER A 19 -12.51 2.36 5.87
CA SER A 19 -12.88 3.01 7.13
C SER A 19 -12.52 4.50 7.16
N ILE A 20 -13.30 5.27 7.90
CA ILE A 20 -13.06 6.68 8.17
C ILE A 20 -12.74 6.86 9.65
N LEU A 21 -11.66 7.58 9.90
CA LEU A 21 -11.25 8.03 11.22
C LEU A 21 -11.37 9.55 11.27
N GLU A 22 -12.25 10.06 12.12
CA GLU A 22 -12.44 11.49 12.34
C GLU A 22 -11.79 11.87 13.66
N LEU A 23 -10.76 12.70 13.59
CA LEU A 23 -9.98 13.20 14.72
C LEU A 23 -10.48 14.59 15.14
N ASP A 24 -9.99 15.03 16.29
CA ASP A 24 -10.28 16.36 16.82
C ASP A 24 -9.91 17.47 15.83
N GLY A 25 -10.65 18.58 15.85
CA GLY A 25 -10.48 19.67 14.89
C GLY A 25 -11.02 19.38 13.48
N GLY A 26 -11.80 18.30 13.29
CA GLY A 26 -12.48 17.98 12.04
C GLY A 26 -11.60 17.31 10.98
N VAL A 27 -10.45 16.75 11.38
CA VAL A 27 -9.53 16.04 10.49
C VAL A 27 -10.09 14.65 10.19
N LYS A 28 -10.37 14.35 8.93
CA LYS A 28 -10.88 13.04 8.50
C LYS A 28 -9.84 12.28 7.69
N VAL A 29 -9.46 11.11 8.18
CA VAL A 29 -8.53 10.18 7.55
C VAL A 29 -9.32 9.02 6.97
N LEU A 30 -9.22 8.80 5.66
CA LEU A 30 -9.74 7.60 5.02
C LEU A 30 -8.65 6.52 5.02
N ILE A 31 -8.95 5.33 5.51
CA ILE A 31 -8.03 4.20 5.51
C ILE A 31 -8.60 3.11 4.62
N ASP A 32 -7.79 2.74 3.61
CA ASP A 32 -8.08 1.83 2.52
C ASP A 32 -9.24 2.24 1.58
N LEU A 33 -9.17 1.68 0.38
CA LEU A 33 -10.11 1.85 -0.72
C LEU A 33 -10.43 0.46 -1.31
N GLY A 34 -10.79 -0.45 -0.43
CA GLY A 34 -11.17 -1.81 -0.77
C GLY A 34 -12.43 -1.89 -1.61
N TRP A 35 -12.47 -2.89 -2.49
CA TRP A 35 -13.69 -3.30 -3.17
C TRP A 35 -13.81 -4.81 -3.15
N ASP A 36 -15.04 -5.30 -3.26
CA ASP A 36 -15.32 -6.71 -3.37
C ASP A 36 -15.43 -7.14 -4.84
N GLU A 37 -15.40 -8.45 -5.07
CA GLU A 37 -15.47 -9.07 -6.40
C GLU A 37 -16.73 -8.69 -7.20
N SER A 38 -17.76 -8.16 -6.53
CA SER A 38 -18.99 -7.74 -7.20
C SER A 38 -18.86 -6.45 -7.99
N PHE A 39 -17.89 -5.59 -7.64
CA PHE A 39 -17.66 -4.24 -8.18
C PHE A 39 -18.92 -3.35 -8.12
N ASP A 40 -19.62 -3.41 -6.99
CA ASP A 40 -20.86 -2.67 -6.80
C ASP A 40 -20.61 -1.19 -6.48
N VAL A 41 -21.17 -0.28 -7.29
CA VAL A 41 -21.04 1.17 -7.11
C VAL A 41 -21.82 1.65 -5.89
N GLU A 42 -22.88 0.94 -5.50
CA GLU A 42 -23.70 1.35 -4.36
C GLU A 42 -22.91 1.40 -3.06
N LYS A 43 -21.93 0.50 -2.91
CA LYS A 43 -21.03 0.46 -1.75
C LYS A 43 -20.10 1.68 -1.67
N LEU A 44 -19.90 2.39 -2.78
CA LEU A 44 -19.05 3.59 -2.85
C LEU A 44 -19.85 4.90 -2.70
N LYS A 45 -21.18 4.86 -2.72
CA LYS A 45 -22.03 6.07 -2.59
C LYS A 45 -21.78 6.83 -1.28
N GLU A 46 -21.54 6.12 -0.18
CA GLU A 46 -21.23 6.75 1.11
C GLU A 46 -19.83 7.38 1.12
N LEU A 47 -18.87 6.77 0.42
CA LEU A 47 -17.54 7.37 0.25
C LEU A 47 -17.62 8.67 -0.56
N GLU A 48 -18.37 8.67 -1.67
CA GLU A 48 -18.52 9.82 -2.56
C GLU A 48 -18.99 11.07 -1.80
N LYS A 49 -19.96 10.90 -0.88
CA LYS A 49 -20.46 11.99 -0.01
C LYS A 49 -19.39 12.57 0.91
N GLN A 50 -18.42 11.77 1.35
CA GLN A 50 -17.40 12.16 2.32
C GLN A 50 -16.18 12.83 1.66
N VAL A 51 -15.96 12.64 0.35
CA VAL A 51 -14.78 13.14 -0.40
C VAL A 51 -14.44 14.61 -0.10
N PRO A 52 -15.38 15.57 -0.09
CA PRO A 52 -15.06 16.98 0.16
C PRO A 52 -14.53 17.27 1.57
N THR A 53 -14.76 16.35 2.52
CA THR A 53 -14.36 16.50 3.93
C THR A 53 -13.09 15.74 4.27
N LEU A 54 -12.54 14.95 3.35
CA LEU A 54 -11.35 14.13 3.59
C LEU A 54 -10.08 14.98 3.62
N SER A 55 -9.26 14.73 4.64
CA SER A 55 -7.97 15.40 4.85
C SER A 55 -6.83 14.63 4.20
N LEU A 56 -6.80 13.30 4.35
CA LEU A 56 -5.79 12.44 3.74
C LEU A 56 -6.28 10.99 3.61
N ILE A 57 -5.59 10.21 2.78
CA ILE A 57 -5.86 8.79 2.54
C ILE A 57 -4.63 7.95 2.91
N LEU A 58 -4.84 6.86 3.64
CA LEU A 58 -3.82 5.86 3.97
C LEU A 58 -4.15 4.53 3.30
N LEU A 59 -3.17 3.92 2.63
CA LEU A 59 -3.32 2.58 2.03
C LEU A 59 -2.51 1.55 2.80
N THR A 60 -3.07 0.36 3.03
CA THR A 60 -2.40 -0.71 3.79
C THR A 60 -1.75 -1.78 2.93
N HIS A 61 -2.47 -2.34 1.96
CA HIS A 61 -2.02 -3.49 1.16
C HIS A 61 -2.30 -3.31 -0.33
N ALA A 62 -1.47 -3.93 -1.18
CA ALA A 62 -1.68 -4.04 -2.62
C ALA A 62 -2.52 -5.27 -2.98
N THR A 63 -3.75 -5.35 -2.47
CA THR A 63 -4.71 -6.41 -2.81
C THR A 63 -6.05 -5.78 -3.18
N THR A 64 -6.92 -6.57 -3.81
CA THR A 64 -8.26 -6.10 -4.21
C THR A 64 -9.07 -5.60 -3.00
N SER A 65 -8.93 -6.28 -1.86
CA SER A 65 -9.59 -5.94 -0.60
C SER A 65 -9.23 -4.59 -0.01
N HIS A 66 -8.11 -3.96 -0.38
CA HIS A 66 -7.67 -2.68 0.22
C HIS A 66 -7.49 -1.54 -0.80
N LEU A 67 -7.41 -1.84 -2.09
CA LEU A 67 -7.00 -0.83 -3.10
C LEU A 67 -7.86 -0.79 -4.37
N ALA A 68 -8.69 -1.80 -4.64
CA ALA A 68 -9.35 -1.94 -5.95
C ALA A 68 -10.21 -0.72 -6.37
N ALA A 69 -10.82 0.00 -5.42
CA ALA A 69 -11.64 1.16 -5.72
C ALA A 69 -10.83 2.45 -6.02
N PHE A 70 -9.51 2.47 -5.77
CA PHE A 70 -8.70 3.68 -5.87
C PHE A 70 -8.75 4.34 -7.25
N ALA A 71 -8.49 3.58 -8.33
CA ALA A 71 -8.50 4.15 -9.68
C ALA A 71 -9.92 4.54 -10.15
N HIS A 72 -10.95 3.83 -9.69
CA HIS A 72 -12.35 4.21 -9.92
C HIS A 72 -12.65 5.56 -9.27
N CYS A 73 -12.27 5.74 -8.01
CA CYS A 73 -12.46 6.99 -7.28
C CYS A 73 -11.70 8.15 -7.94
N CYS A 74 -10.45 7.95 -8.36
CA CYS A 74 -9.67 8.99 -9.03
C CYS A 74 -10.27 9.46 -10.36
N LYS A 75 -10.95 8.57 -11.09
CA LYS A 75 -11.56 8.88 -12.39
C LYS A 75 -12.95 9.49 -12.24
N ASN A 76 -13.77 8.92 -11.35
CA ASN A 76 -15.20 9.19 -11.30
C ASN A 76 -15.59 10.20 -10.21
N PHE A 77 -14.84 10.29 -9.11
CA PHE A 77 -15.17 11.21 -8.02
C PHE A 77 -14.48 12.56 -8.22
N PRO A 78 -15.24 13.67 -8.30
CA PRO A 78 -14.66 15.01 -8.36
C PRO A 78 -13.77 15.28 -7.16
N GLN A 79 -12.69 16.03 -7.36
CA GLN A 79 -11.75 16.48 -6.32
C GLN A 79 -10.93 15.37 -5.61
N PHE A 80 -11.24 14.08 -5.81
CA PHE A 80 -10.55 12.97 -5.14
C PHE A 80 -9.03 12.98 -5.37
N THR A 81 -8.59 13.33 -6.58
CA THR A 81 -7.17 13.43 -6.95
C THR A 81 -6.40 14.56 -6.25
N ARG A 82 -7.10 15.49 -5.56
CA ARG A 82 -6.48 16.57 -4.79
C ARG A 82 -6.16 16.17 -3.34
N ILE A 83 -6.68 15.03 -2.88
CA ILE A 83 -6.46 14.54 -1.53
C ILE A 83 -5.09 13.86 -1.48
N PRO A 84 -4.22 14.19 -0.51
CA PRO A 84 -2.93 13.54 -0.36
C PRO A 84 -3.11 12.08 0.08
N VAL A 85 -2.39 11.18 -0.60
CA VAL A 85 -2.45 9.73 -0.37
C VAL A 85 -1.07 9.24 0.08
N TYR A 86 -1.03 8.39 1.10
CA TYR A 86 0.19 7.84 1.67
C TYR A 86 0.17 6.31 1.66
N ALA A 87 1.29 5.71 1.23
CA ALA A 87 1.48 4.28 1.19
C ALA A 87 2.97 3.93 1.19
N THR A 88 3.33 2.68 1.45
CA THR A 88 4.71 2.22 1.24
C THR A 88 5.02 2.03 -0.24
N ARG A 89 6.31 2.06 -0.58
CA ARG A 89 6.74 1.92 -1.97
C ARG A 89 6.23 0.64 -2.65
N PRO A 90 6.30 -0.56 -2.02
CA PRO A 90 5.79 -1.76 -2.66
C PRO A 90 4.27 -1.74 -2.85
N VAL A 91 3.50 -1.15 -1.94
CA VAL A 91 2.04 -1.02 -2.08
C VAL A 91 1.67 -0.18 -3.30
N ILE A 92 2.43 0.89 -3.58
CA ILE A 92 2.23 1.75 -4.75
C ILE A 92 2.53 0.98 -6.05
N ASP A 93 3.70 0.33 -6.13
CA ASP A 93 4.16 -0.30 -7.36
C ASP A 93 3.39 -1.59 -7.68
N LEU A 94 3.15 -2.44 -6.68
CA LEU A 94 2.34 -3.66 -6.82
C LEU A 94 0.85 -3.35 -7.00
N GLY A 95 0.36 -2.32 -6.29
CA GLY A 95 -1.01 -1.84 -6.42
C GLY A 95 -1.33 -1.34 -7.83
N ARG A 96 -0.37 -0.66 -8.47
CA ARG A 96 -0.46 -0.27 -9.88
C ARG A 96 -0.56 -1.48 -10.81
N THR A 97 0.27 -2.51 -10.62
CA THR A 97 0.19 -3.72 -11.45
C THR A 97 -1.11 -4.48 -11.25
N LEU A 98 -1.58 -4.60 -10.01
CA LEU A 98 -2.86 -5.21 -9.68
C LEU A 98 -4.02 -4.49 -10.37
N THR A 99 -4.04 -3.15 -10.26
CA THR A 99 -5.12 -2.34 -10.84
C THR A 99 -5.13 -2.45 -12.38
N GLN A 100 -3.96 -2.47 -13.01
CA GLN A 100 -3.86 -2.68 -14.46
C GLN A 100 -4.32 -4.08 -14.88
N ASP A 101 -3.96 -5.12 -14.13
CA ASP A 101 -4.44 -6.50 -14.39
C ASP A 101 -5.97 -6.58 -14.20
N LEU A 102 -6.51 -5.97 -13.15
CA LEU A 102 -7.95 -5.95 -12.88
C LEU A 102 -8.75 -5.31 -14.02
N TYR A 103 -8.39 -4.09 -14.46
CA TYR A 103 -9.12 -3.38 -15.51
C TYR A 103 -8.95 -3.97 -16.91
N SER A 104 -7.86 -4.69 -17.15
CA SER A 104 -7.64 -5.42 -18.40
C SER A 104 -8.33 -6.78 -18.42
N SER A 105 -8.45 -7.44 -17.26
CA SER A 105 -9.04 -8.77 -17.13
C SER A 105 -10.57 -8.78 -16.99
N THR A 106 -11.20 -7.75 -16.40
CA THR A 106 -12.67 -7.72 -16.26
C THR A 106 -13.27 -6.37 -16.64
N PRO A 107 -14.29 -6.36 -17.53
CA PRO A 107 -15.02 -5.14 -17.83
C PRO A 107 -15.93 -4.69 -16.69
N ARG A 108 -16.23 -5.56 -15.72
CA ARG A 108 -17.05 -5.22 -14.54
C ARG A 108 -16.39 -4.16 -13.66
N ALA A 109 -15.06 -4.11 -13.62
CA ALA A 109 -14.31 -3.10 -12.86
C ALA A 109 -14.56 -1.67 -13.36
N ALA A 110 -14.97 -1.49 -14.62
CA ALA A 110 -15.35 -0.19 -15.16
C ALA A 110 -16.68 0.32 -14.58
N THR A 111 -17.51 -0.57 -14.02
CA THR A 111 -18.84 -0.32 -13.45
C THR A 111 -19.88 0.27 -14.39
N THR A 112 -21.15 0.18 -13.98
CA THR A 112 -22.30 0.65 -14.72
C THR A 112 -22.73 2.03 -14.27
N ILE A 113 -23.27 2.83 -15.20
CA ILE A 113 -23.90 4.10 -14.89
C ILE A 113 -25.18 3.83 -14.08
N PRO A 114 -25.42 4.53 -12.95
CA PRO A 114 -26.66 4.39 -12.19
C PRO A 114 -27.89 4.67 -13.06
N HIS A 115 -28.91 3.81 -12.95
CA HIS A 115 -30.18 4.00 -13.68
C HIS A 115 -30.84 5.33 -13.36
N ASP A 116 -30.74 5.82 -12.12
CA ASP A 116 -31.29 7.12 -11.71
C ASP A 116 -30.73 8.25 -12.59
N SER A 117 -29.41 8.29 -12.77
CA SER A 117 -28.74 9.30 -13.60
C SER A 117 -29.07 9.20 -15.08
N LEU A 118 -29.34 7.99 -15.60
CA LEU A 118 -29.81 7.80 -16.98
C LEU A 118 -31.28 8.23 -17.13
N SER A 119 -32.11 7.98 -16.12
CA SER A 119 -33.53 8.32 -16.13
C SER A 119 -33.76 9.84 -16.09
N GLU A 120 -32.95 10.61 -15.34
CA GLU A 120 -33.02 12.07 -15.32
C GLU A 120 -32.80 12.69 -16.70
N VAL A 121 -31.84 12.16 -17.46
CA VAL A 121 -31.56 12.59 -18.84
C VAL A 121 -32.73 12.21 -19.75
N ALA A 122 -33.29 11.01 -19.55
CA ALA A 122 -34.45 10.52 -20.28
C ALA A 122 -35.77 11.24 -19.98
N TYR A 123 -35.92 11.94 -18.85
CA TYR A 123 -37.11 12.77 -18.62
C TYR A 123 -37.13 14.01 -19.50
N SER A 124 -35.96 14.47 -19.97
CA SER A 124 -35.85 15.67 -20.82
C SER A 124 -36.16 15.41 -22.31
N TYR A 125 -36.16 14.14 -22.74
CA TYR A 125 -36.43 13.73 -24.12
C TYR A 125 -37.30 12.47 -24.12
N SER A 126 -38.35 12.41 -24.93
CA SER A 126 -39.49 11.47 -24.88
C SER A 126 -39.21 9.95 -25.06
N GLN A 127 -38.15 9.39 -24.47
CA GLN A 127 -37.82 7.97 -24.50
C GLN A 127 -37.31 7.51 -23.13
N GLN A 128 -37.97 6.51 -22.54
CA GLN A 128 -37.53 5.91 -21.29
C GLN A 128 -36.44 4.84 -21.58
N PRO A 129 -35.30 4.85 -20.88
CA PRO A 129 -34.31 3.80 -20.97
C PRO A 129 -34.94 2.49 -20.50
N THR A 130 -34.63 1.40 -21.20
CA THR A 130 -35.04 0.06 -20.76
C THR A 130 -34.31 -0.29 -19.46
N PRO A 131 -34.94 -1.05 -18.54
CA PRO A 131 -34.33 -1.45 -17.27
C PRO A 131 -33.06 -2.31 -17.44
N ASP A 132 -32.75 -2.78 -18.65
CA ASP A 132 -31.57 -3.60 -18.97
C ASP A 132 -30.39 -2.80 -19.56
N SER A 133 -30.45 -1.45 -19.57
CA SER A 133 -29.41 -0.58 -20.12
C SER A 133 -28.17 -0.47 -19.21
N ASN A 134 -27.36 -1.53 -19.16
CA ASN A 134 -26.10 -1.58 -18.41
C ASN A 134 -24.95 -0.83 -19.11
N PHE A 135 -25.09 0.48 -19.30
CA PHE A 135 -24.03 1.31 -19.88
C PHE A 135 -22.83 1.37 -18.94
N LEU A 136 -21.63 1.11 -19.47
CA LEU A 136 -20.39 1.16 -18.70
C LEU A 136 -19.87 2.59 -18.57
N LEU A 137 -19.31 2.92 -17.42
CA LEU A 137 -18.45 4.10 -17.29
C LEU A 137 -17.15 3.88 -18.06
N GLN A 138 -16.47 4.97 -18.40
CA GLN A 138 -15.19 4.90 -19.07
C GLN A 138 -14.14 4.32 -18.11
N ALA A 139 -13.59 3.16 -18.46
CA ALA A 139 -12.50 2.54 -17.70
C ALA A 139 -11.26 3.45 -17.70
N PRO A 140 -10.52 3.55 -16.57
CA PRO A 140 -9.26 4.26 -16.54
C PRO A 140 -8.23 3.57 -17.45
N THR A 141 -7.49 4.35 -18.24
CA THR A 141 -6.45 3.81 -19.11
C THR A 141 -5.21 3.39 -18.30
N PRO A 142 -4.34 2.51 -18.82
CA PRO A 142 -3.09 2.14 -18.13
C PRO A 142 -2.18 3.33 -17.80
N GLU A 143 -2.22 4.38 -18.64
CA GLU A 143 -1.51 5.65 -18.44
C GLU A 143 -2.12 6.46 -17.30
N GLU A 144 -3.45 6.56 -17.24
CA GLU A 144 -4.17 7.22 -16.15
C GLU A 144 -3.92 6.52 -14.82
N ILE A 145 -3.97 5.18 -14.78
CA ILE A 145 -3.62 4.40 -13.60
C ILE A 145 -2.20 4.74 -13.15
N THR A 146 -1.23 4.77 -14.07
CA THR A 146 0.15 5.13 -13.75
C THR A 146 0.25 6.55 -13.16
N ARG A 147 -0.51 7.51 -13.72
CA ARG A 147 -0.59 8.87 -13.19
C ARG A 147 -1.22 8.91 -11.79
N TYR A 148 -2.30 8.18 -11.54
CA TYR A 148 -2.94 8.15 -10.22
C TYR A 148 -2.00 7.62 -9.14
N PHE A 149 -1.27 6.53 -9.41
CA PHE A 149 -0.28 5.99 -8.48
C PHE A 149 0.95 6.88 -8.30
N SER A 150 1.27 7.75 -9.28
CA SER A 150 2.35 8.74 -9.13
C SER A 150 2.00 9.87 -8.15
N LEU A 151 0.72 10.09 -7.86
CA LEU A 151 0.26 11.08 -6.85
C LEU A 151 0.43 10.58 -5.41
N VAL A 152 0.61 9.26 -5.22
CA VAL A 152 0.75 8.65 -3.90
C VAL A 152 2.15 8.92 -3.35
N GLN A 153 2.22 9.44 -2.13
CA GLN A 153 3.47 9.76 -1.45
C GLN A 153 4.05 8.50 -0.80
N PRO A 154 5.27 8.06 -1.20
CA PRO A 154 5.88 6.86 -0.66
C PRO A 154 6.47 7.09 0.74
N LEU A 155 6.14 6.20 1.68
CA LEU A 155 6.72 6.16 3.02
C LEU A 155 7.59 4.91 3.23
N LYS A 156 8.54 5.00 4.17
CA LYS A 156 9.31 3.86 4.68
C LYS A 156 8.77 3.40 6.03
N TYR A 157 9.07 2.15 6.39
CA TYR A 157 8.72 1.65 7.71
C TYR A 157 9.42 2.42 8.83
N SER A 158 8.73 2.57 9.95
CA SER A 158 9.19 3.19 11.19
C SER A 158 9.67 4.63 11.04
N GLN A 159 9.27 5.30 9.96
CA GLN A 159 9.54 6.72 9.73
C GLN A 159 8.30 7.54 10.12
N PRO A 160 8.35 8.33 11.20
CA PRO A 160 7.30 9.30 11.52
C PRO A 160 7.23 10.37 10.43
N HIS A 161 6.03 10.62 9.93
CA HIS A 161 5.79 11.61 8.88
C HIS A 161 4.62 12.52 9.28
N GLU A 162 4.80 13.82 9.10
CA GLU A 162 3.73 14.80 9.23
C GLU A 162 3.09 14.99 7.84
N PRO A 163 1.83 14.56 7.66
CA PRO A 163 1.17 14.65 6.37
C PRO A 163 0.80 16.09 6.00
N LEU A 164 0.56 16.32 4.72
CA LEU A 164 0.07 17.58 4.20
C LEU A 164 -1.47 17.63 4.28
N PRO A 165 -2.08 18.78 4.60
CA PRO A 165 -3.53 18.95 4.54
C PRO A 165 -4.04 18.92 3.10
N SER A 166 -5.27 18.43 2.89
CA SER A 166 -5.97 18.62 1.63
C SER A 166 -6.40 20.10 1.48
N PRO A 167 -6.64 20.59 0.25
CA PRO A 167 -7.05 21.98 0.02
C PRO A 167 -8.34 22.39 0.71
N PHE A 168 -9.15 21.43 1.14
CA PHE A 168 -10.47 21.65 1.73
C PHE A 168 -10.54 21.23 3.21
N SER A 169 -9.46 20.66 3.76
CA SER A 169 -9.42 20.20 5.15
C SER A 169 -8.88 21.26 6.11
N PRO A 170 -9.29 21.20 7.40
CA PRO A 170 -8.67 21.99 8.46
C PRO A 170 -7.17 21.68 8.62
N PRO A 171 -6.40 22.56 9.30
CA PRO A 171 -5.00 22.29 9.61
C PRO A 171 -4.85 21.03 10.47
N LEU A 172 -3.85 20.20 10.17
CA LEU A 172 -3.69 18.87 10.77
C LEU A 172 -3.08 18.87 12.19
N ASN A 173 -2.84 20.04 12.79
CA ASN A 173 -2.49 20.24 14.21
C ASN A 173 -1.49 19.22 14.81
N GLY A 174 -0.39 18.93 14.11
CA GLY A 174 0.66 18.02 14.60
C GLY A 174 0.35 16.52 14.47
N LEU A 175 -0.60 16.15 13.59
CA LEU A 175 -0.83 14.76 13.20
C LEU A 175 0.46 14.11 12.69
N THR A 176 0.80 12.95 13.25
CA THR A 176 1.94 12.15 12.82
C THR A 176 1.46 10.76 12.42
N ILE A 177 1.86 10.31 11.23
CA ILE A 177 1.61 8.96 10.73
C ILE A 177 2.91 8.17 10.64
N THR A 178 2.90 6.93 11.10
CA THR A 178 4.05 6.01 11.02
C THR A 178 3.58 4.65 10.50
N ALA A 179 4.25 4.13 9.48
CA ALA A 179 3.96 2.80 8.93
C ALA A 179 4.86 1.73 9.58
N PHE A 180 4.30 0.60 10.00
CA PHE A 180 5.05 -0.57 10.48
C PHE A 180 4.76 -1.78 9.59
N ASN A 181 5.67 -2.77 9.56
CA ASN A 181 5.44 -3.98 8.76
C ASN A 181 4.27 -4.81 9.30
N ALA A 182 3.31 -5.15 8.43
CA ALA A 182 2.18 -6.02 8.73
C ALA A 182 2.45 -7.51 8.47
N GLY A 183 3.44 -7.86 7.64
CA GLY A 183 3.81 -9.25 7.34
C GLY A 183 2.81 -10.08 6.52
N HIS A 184 1.73 -9.47 6.03
CA HIS A 184 0.72 -10.14 5.19
C HIS A 184 1.09 -10.13 3.69
N THR A 185 1.52 -8.98 3.17
CA THR A 185 1.95 -8.74 1.79
C THR A 185 3.20 -7.87 1.75
N LEU A 186 3.90 -7.82 0.61
CA LEU A 186 5.09 -6.99 0.45
C LEU A 186 4.74 -5.51 0.66
N GLY A 187 5.41 -4.84 1.59
CA GLY A 187 5.12 -3.45 1.92
C GLY A 187 3.84 -3.25 2.74
N GLY A 188 3.10 -4.30 3.10
CA GLY A 188 1.89 -4.21 3.90
C GLY A 188 2.11 -3.45 5.21
N THR A 189 1.18 -2.57 5.60
CA THR A 189 1.38 -1.65 6.73
C THR A 189 0.39 -1.82 7.88
N ILE A 190 0.92 -1.73 9.10
CA ILE A 190 0.18 -1.33 10.29
C ILE A 190 0.41 0.18 10.46
N TRP A 191 -0.67 0.96 10.53
CA TRP A 191 -0.57 2.41 10.70
C TRP A 191 -0.65 2.77 12.18
N HIS A 192 0.34 3.53 12.65
CA HIS A 192 0.28 4.25 13.91
C HIS A 192 -0.02 5.71 13.61
N ILE A 193 -1.15 6.19 14.11
CA ILE A 193 -1.67 7.54 13.90
C ILE A 193 -1.66 8.22 15.27
N GLN A 194 -0.84 9.26 15.39
CA GLN A 194 -0.69 10.03 16.61
C GLN A 194 -1.22 11.45 16.39
N HIS A 195 -2.19 11.86 17.21
CA HIS A 195 -2.76 13.20 17.16
C HIS A 195 -2.89 13.74 18.59
N GLY A 196 -2.07 14.74 18.94
CA GLY A 196 -1.95 15.22 20.31
C GLY A 196 -1.55 14.09 21.27
N LEU A 197 -2.49 13.66 22.12
CA LEU A 197 -2.31 12.59 23.11
C LEU A 197 -2.99 11.28 22.71
N GLU A 198 -3.73 11.29 21.61
CA GLU A 198 -4.39 10.11 21.08
C GLU A 198 -3.38 9.31 20.25
N SER A 199 -3.21 8.04 20.63
CA SER A 199 -2.37 7.08 19.90
C SER A 199 -3.26 5.97 19.37
N ILE A 200 -3.47 5.96 18.06
CA ILE A 200 -4.37 5.02 17.38
C ILE A 200 -3.53 4.07 16.54
N VAL A 201 -3.75 2.77 16.70
CA VAL A 201 -3.08 1.73 15.90
C VAL A 201 -4.12 1.04 15.04
N TYR A 202 -3.95 1.15 13.72
CA TYR A 202 -4.78 0.48 12.72
C TYR A 202 -4.03 -0.72 12.14
N ALA A 203 -4.51 -1.92 12.47
CA ALA A 203 -3.90 -3.19 12.11
C ALA A 203 -4.97 -4.21 11.65
N VAL A 204 -5.43 -4.09 10.42
CA VAL A 204 -6.46 -4.98 9.86
C VAL A 204 -5.83 -6.32 9.47
N ASP A 205 -5.15 -6.40 8.33
CA ASP A 205 -4.62 -7.66 7.81
C ASP A 205 -3.11 -7.77 8.09
N TRP A 206 -2.77 -8.56 9.11
CA TRP A 206 -1.38 -8.76 9.54
C TRP A 206 -1.11 -10.21 9.91
N ASN A 207 0.15 -10.61 9.85
CA ASN A 207 0.61 -11.95 10.18
C ASN A 207 1.88 -11.91 11.00
N GLN A 208 1.84 -12.49 12.20
CA GLN A 208 3.02 -12.57 13.08
C GLN A 208 4.01 -13.64 12.62
N ALA A 209 3.54 -14.70 11.95
CA ALA A 209 4.42 -15.76 11.49
C ALA A 209 5.32 -15.26 10.34
N ARG A 210 6.60 -15.63 10.38
CA ARG A 210 7.51 -15.40 9.25
C ARG A 210 7.20 -16.37 8.13
N GLU A 211 7.15 -15.86 6.90
CA GLU A 211 6.92 -16.65 5.70
C GLU A 211 8.24 -16.88 4.93
N ASN A 212 8.19 -17.36 3.69
CA ASN A 212 9.40 -17.47 2.88
C ASN A 212 9.86 -16.09 2.41
N VAL A 213 8.93 -15.30 1.89
CA VAL A 213 9.19 -13.97 1.33
C VAL A 213 8.98 -12.86 2.34
N PHE A 214 7.95 -12.97 3.18
CA PHE A 214 7.54 -11.88 4.06
C PHE A 214 8.07 -12.07 5.49
N ALA A 215 8.65 -11.00 6.03
CA ALA A 215 8.94 -10.89 7.45
C ALA A 215 7.63 -10.80 8.25
N GLY A 216 7.63 -11.34 9.47
CA GLY A 216 6.48 -11.25 10.37
C GLY A 216 6.16 -9.80 10.78
N ALA A 217 4.91 -9.57 11.19
CA ALA A 217 4.42 -8.29 11.67
C ALA A 217 5.29 -7.69 12.77
N ALA A 218 5.56 -6.39 12.68
CA ALA A 218 6.43 -5.65 13.58
C ALA A 218 5.74 -5.30 14.92
N TRP A 219 5.11 -6.27 15.58
CA TRP A 219 4.56 -6.09 16.92
C TRP A 219 5.63 -6.17 18.01
N LEU A 220 6.57 -7.09 17.84
CA LEU A 220 7.64 -7.39 18.80
C LEU A 220 8.97 -6.84 18.24
N GLY A 221 9.79 -6.22 19.08
CA GLY A 221 11.09 -5.67 18.65
C GLY A 221 12.01 -6.75 18.04
N GLY A 222 12.52 -6.53 16.83
CA GLY A 222 13.23 -7.54 16.03
C GLY A 222 14.77 -7.47 16.06
N ALA A 223 15.37 -8.64 15.85
CA ALA A 223 16.78 -8.95 15.52
C ALA A 223 17.89 -8.54 16.51
N GLY A 224 18.11 -9.37 17.54
CA GLY A 224 19.38 -9.38 18.32
C GLY A 224 19.23 -9.23 19.83
N ALA A 225 18.07 -8.82 20.31
CA ALA A 225 17.69 -8.88 21.72
C ALA A 225 16.46 -9.79 21.85
N GLY A 226 16.42 -10.66 22.86
CA GLY A 226 15.31 -11.58 23.11
C GLY A 226 14.01 -10.88 23.54
N GLY A 227 13.45 -10.03 22.68
CA GLY A 227 12.35 -9.13 22.98
C GLY A 227 10.99 -9.83 22.92
N ALA A 228 10.51 -10.29 24.07
CA ALA A 228 9.10 -10.63 24.29
C ALA A 228 8.22 -9.37 24.47
N GLU A 229 8.76 -8.18 24.23
CA GLU A 229 8.09 -6.91 24.47
C GLU A 229 7.62 -6.27 23.17
N VAL A 230 6.43 -5.67 23.23
CA VAL A 230 5.83 -4.91 22.14
C VAL A 230 6.63 -3.63 21.91
N ILE A 231 6.81 -3.23 20.64
CA ILE A 231 7.47 -1.97 20.27
C ILE A 231 6.85 -0.82 21.05
N GLU A 232 7.68 0.08 21.60
CA GLU A 232 7.25 1.16 22.48
C GLU A 232 6.13 2.01 21.87
N GLN A 233 6.23 2.34 20.59
CA GLN A 233 5.26 3.13 19.83
C GLN A 233 3.90 2.45 19.68
N LEU A 234 3.85 1.12 19.67
CA LEU A 234 2.62 0.32 19.51
C LEU A 234 2.07 -0.17 20.84
N ARG A 235 2.74 0.12 21.95
CA ARG A 235 2.36 -0.34 23.29
C ARG A 235 1.34 0.60 23.91
N LYS A 236 0.31 0.03 24.55
CA LYS A 236 -0.76 0.76 25.25
C LYS A 236 -1.41 1.88 24.42
N PRO A 237 -1.83 1.62 23.17
CA PRO A 237 -2.50 2.64 22.38
C PRO A 237 -3.86 3.02 23.01
N THR A 238 -4.31 4.24 22.71
CA THR A 238 -5.65 4.73 23.07
C THR A 238 -6.71 3.84 22.45
N ALA A 239 -6.55 3.51 21.18
CA ALA A 239 -7.36 2.49 20.52
C ALA A 239 -6.53 1.61 19.59
N LEU A 240 -6.85 0.32 19.60
CA LEU A 240 -6.39 -0.65 18.61
C LEU A 240 -7.58 -1.03 17.72
N ILE A 241 -7.47 -0.76 16.42
CA ILE A 241 -8.41 -1.23 15.40
C ILE A 241 -7.79 -2.47 14.78
N CYS A 242 -8.45 -3.63 14.95
CA CYS A 242 -7.93 -4.92 14.51
C CYS A 242 -8.98 -5.68 13.69
N SER A 243 -8.53 -6.41 12.67
CA SER A 243 -9.42 -7.35 11.97
C SER A 243 -9.77 -8.54 12.87
N SER A 244 -10.99 -9.05 12.76
CA SER A 244 -11.42 -10.32 13.36
C SER A 244 -11.28 -11.50 12.39
N ARG A 245 -10.85 -11.25 11.14
CA ARG A 245 -10.68 -12.27 10.11
C ARG A 245 -9.62 -13.28 10.56
N GLY A 246 -10.01 -14.55 10.66
CA GLY A 246 -9.09 -15.59 11.13
C GLY A 246 -9.15 -15.85 12.63
N ALA A 247 -10.09 -15.22 13.37
CA ALA A 247 -10.38 -15.55 14.77
C ALA A 247 -10.72 -17.03 15.00
N ASN A 248 -11.27 -17.71 14.00
CA ASN A 248 -11.58 -19.14 14.03
C ASN A 248 -10.52 -20.02 13.36
N ARG A 249 -9.46 -19.43 12.81
CA ARG A 249 -8.37 -20.18 12.16
C ARG A 249 -7.43 -20.74 13.22
N ASN A 250 -7.14 -22.02 13.07
CA ASN A 250 -6.14 -22.71 13.88
C ASN A 250 -4.85 -22.78 13.08
N ALA A 251 -3.71 -22.43 13.70
CA ALA A 251 -2.41 -22.67 13.07
C ALA A 251 -2.27 -24.15 12.67
N PRO A 252 -1.72 -24.44 11.48
CA PRO A 252 -1.48 -25.80 11.05
C PRO A 252 -0.57 -26.51 12.06
N SER A 253 -0.97 -27.72 12.48
CA SER A 253 -0.12 -28.57 13.30
C SER A 253 1.19 -28.86 12.55
N GLY A 254 2.33 -28.45 13.11
CA GLY A 254 3.65 -28.50 12.44
C GLY A 254 4.12 -27.18 11.81
N GLY A 255 3.31 -26.12 11.87
CA GLY A 255 3.69 -24.76 11.46
C GLY A 255 3.88 -24.59 9.94
N ARG A 256 4.60 -23.53 9.56
CA ARG A 256 4.82 -23.12 8.16
C ARG A 256 5.36 -24.25 7.27
N ARG A 257 6.35 -24.98 7.78
CA ARG A 257 7.03 -26.03 7.03
C ARG A 257 6.09 -27.18 6.66
N LYS A 258 5.25 -27.63 7.59
CA LYS A 258 4.26 -28.68 7.30
C LYS A 258 3.22 -28.22 6.29
N ARG A 259 2.80 -26.94 6.36
CA ARG A 259 1.92 -26.33 5.34
C ARG A 259 2.58 -26.32 3.95
N ASP A 260 3.85 -25.90 3.87
CA ASP A 260 4.63 -25.91 2.63
C ASP A 260 4.73 -27.33 2.05
N GLU A 261 5.06 -28.32 2.90
CA GLU A 261 5.16 -29.74 2.53
C GLU A 261 3.81 -30.29 2.01
N GLN A 262 2.69 -29.98 2.67
CA GLN A 262 1.34 -30.38 2.24
C GLN A 262 0.99 -29.89 0.84
N LEU A 263 1.31 -28.63 0.51
CA LEU A 263 1.07 -28.10 -0.84
C LEU A 263 1.88 -28.86 -1.90
N ILE A 264 3.17 -29.07 -1.64
CA ILE A 264 4.06 -29.76 -2.58
C ILE A 264 3.64 -31.22 -2.76
N ASP A 265 3.21 -31.90 -1.69
CA ASP A 265 2.77 -33.29 -1.75
C ASP A 265 1.45 -33.43 -2.55
N MET A 266 0.50 -32.50 -2.39
CA MET A 266 -0.71 -32.44 -3.23
C MET A 266 -0.36 -32.27 -4.72
N ILE A 267 0.61 -31.40 -5.02
CA ILE A 267 1.08 -31.17 -6.39
C ILE A 267 1.73 -32.44 -6.96
N LYS A 268 2.65 -33.06 -6.23
CA LYS A 268 3.33 -34.31 -6.63
C LYS A 268 2.33 -35.43 -6.93
N LEU A 269 1.30 -35.57 -6.10
CA LEU A 269 0.25 -36.55 -6.27
C LEU A 269 -0.58 -36.33 -7.54
N CYS A 270 -0.91 -35.08 -7.88
CA CYS A 270 -1.65 -34.76 -9.10
C CYS A 270 -0.79 -34.95 -10.35
N VAL A 271 0.46 -34.48 -10.30
CA VAL A 271 1.41 -34.56 -11.41
C VAL A 271 1.77 -36.02 -11.74
N SER A 272 1.95 -36.88 -10.73
CA SER A 272 2.23 -38.31 -10.95
C SER A 272 1.09 -39.06 -11.66
N ARG A 273 -0.14 -38.52 -11.59
CA ARG A 273 -1.33 -39.01 -12.32
C ARG A 273 -1.43 -38.43 -13.75
N GLY A 274 -0.47 -37.59 -14.16
CA GLY A 274 -0.52 -36.86 -15.43
C GLY A 274 -1.62 -35.80 -15.49
N GLY A 275 -2.05 -35.29 -14.34
CA GLY A 275 -3.06 -34.22 -14.25
C GLY A 275 -2.43 -32.82 -14.21
N THR A 276 -3.26 -31.80 -14.42
CA THR A 276 -2.89 -30.39 -14.27
C THR A 276 -3.39 -29.83 -12.94
N VAL A 277 -2.52 -29.11 -12.24
CA VAL A 277 -2.85 -28.38 -11.00
C VAL A 277 -3.11 -26.90 -11.33
N LEU A 278 -4.26 -26.38 -10.91
CA LEU A 278 -4.58 -24.96 -10.93
C LEU A 278 -4.54 -24.40 -9.51
N ILE A 279 -3.80 -23.32 -9.30
CA ILE A 279 -3.71 -22.59 -8.04
C ILE A 279 -4.16 -21.14 -8.29
N PRO A 280 -5.41 -20.77 -7.97
CA PRO A 280 -5.85 -19.38 -8.03
C PRO A 280 -5.14 -18.56 -6.94
N ALA A 281 -4.60 -17.41 -7.35
CA ALA A 281 -3.87 -16.48 -6.49
C ALA A 281 -4.10 -15.03 -6.91
N ASP A 282 -3.85 -14.08 -6.02
CA ASP A 282 -3.86 -12.65 -6.34
C ASP A 282 -2.72 -12.28 -7.32
N SER A 283 -2.82 -11.19 -8.08
CA SER A 283 -1.83 -10.86 -9.13
C SER A 283 -0.59 -10.12 -8.63
N SER A 284 -0.60 -9.58 -7.40
CA SER A 284 0.52 -8.76 -6.89
C SER A 284 0.94 -9.04 -5.44
N GLY A 285 0.05 -9.52 -4.57
CA GLY A 285 0.36 -9.82 -3.17
C GLY A 285 0.87 -11.25 -2.94
N ARG A 286 -0.05 -12.16 -2.62
CA ARG A 286 0.24 -13.54 -2.16
C ARG A 286 0.94 -14.42 -3.20
N VAL A 287 0.82 -14.08 -4.48
CA VAL A 287 1.50 -14.80 -5.58
C VAL A 287 3.02 -14.80 -5.44
N LEU A 288 3.62 -13.78 -4.82
CA LEU A 288 5.07 -13.74 -4.63
C LEU A 288 5.56 -14.87 -3.70
N GLU A 289 4.79 -15.18 -2.64
CA GLU A 289 5.09 -16.28 -1.73
C GLU A 289 4.97 -17.64 -2.44
N LEU A 290 3.86 -17.84 -3.18
CA LEU A 290 3.62 -19.08 -3.92
C LEU A 290 4.66 -19.29 -5.02
N ALA A 291 4.98 -18.25 -5.79
CA ALA A 291 5.94 -18.31 -6.88
C ALA A 291 7.35 -18.64 -6.36
N TYR A 292 7.78 -17.97 -5.28
CA TYR A 292 9.06 -18.25 -4.65
C TYR A 292 9.13 -19.67 -4.08
N LEU A 293 8.09 -20.12 -3.36
CA LEU A 293 8.02 -21.47 -2.79
C LEU A 293 8.10 -22.56 -3.87
N LEU A 294 7.31 -22.42 -4.94
CA LEU A 294 7.26 -23.41 -6.02
C LEU A 294 8.57 -23.44 -6.82
N GLU A 295 9.14 -22.29 -7.17
CA GLU A 295 10.44 -22.23 -7.82
C GLU A 295 11.54 -22.91 -6.97
N HIS A 296 11.55 -22.65 -5.66
CA HIS A 296 12.53 -23.27 -4.75
C HIS A 296 12.32 -24.78 -4.64
N ALA A 297 11.07 -25.25 -4.59
CA ALA A 297 10.75 -26.68 -4.60
C ALA A 297 11.23 -27.37 -5.88
N TRP A 298 11.02 -26.76 -7.05
CA TRP A 298 11.53 -27.28 -8.32
C TRP A 298 13.06 -27.30 -8.36
N ARG A 299 13.72 -26.27 -7.82
CA ARG A 299 15.19 -26.20 -7.74
C ARG A 299 15.77 -27.34 -6.88
N LEU A 300 15.17 -27.62 -5.72
CA LEU A 300 15.60 -28.69 -4.82
C LEU A 300 15.36 -30.08 -5.42
N GLU A 301 14.28 -30.25 -6.16
CA GLU A 301 13.86 -31.52 -6.74
C GLU A 301 14.53 -31.81 -8.09
N ALA A 302 14.94 -30.79 -8.84
CA ALA A 302 15.67 -30.92 -10.11
C ALA A 302 17.01 -31.67 -9.97
N GLY A 303 17.62 -31.63 -8.78
CA GLY A 303 18.84 -32.38 -8.47
C GLY A 303 18.63 -33.88 -8.20
N LYS A 304 17.38 -34.33 -8.03
CA LYS A 304 17.03 -35.73 -7.72
C LYS A 304 16.63 -36.47 -9.00
N THR A 305 17.13 -37.69 -9.17
CA THR A 305 16.91 -38.49 -10.39
C THR A 305 15.50 -39.06 -10.54
N ASP A 306 14.75 -39.20 -9.44
CA ASP A 306 13.44 -39.87 -9.36
C ASP A 306 12.29 -38.93 -8.97
N SER A 307 12.40 -37.64 -9.29
CA SER A 307 11.39 -36.65 -8.86
C SER A 307 10.27 -36.48 -9.89
N ALA A 308 9.02 -36.65 -9.44
CA ALA A 308 7.83 -36.36 -10.23
C ALA A 308 7.76 -34.89 -10.71
N LEU A 309 8.33 -33.95 -9.96
CA LEU A 309 8.33 -32.52 -10.33
C LEU A 309 9.29 -32.22 -11.48
N ARG A 310 10.32 -33.03 -11.70
CA ARG A 310 11.28 -32.82 -12.81
C ARG A 310 10.62 -32.96 -14.18
N ALA A 311 9.64 -33.85 -14.30
CA ALA A 311 8.87 -34.04 -15.53
C ALA A 311 7.76 -33.00 -15.70
N ALA A 312 7.45 -32.22 -14.65
CA ALA A 312 6.31 -31.31 -14.63
C ALA A 312 6.71 -29.88 -15.01
N LYS A 313 5.85 -29.23 -15.80
CA LYS A 313 6.04 -27.82 -16.19
C LYS A 313 5.31 -26.88 -15.23
N LEU A 314 6.01 -25.83 -14.81
CA LEU A 314 5.52 -24.83 -13.87
C LEU A 314 5.25 -23.51 -14.59
N TYR A 315 4.05 -22.97 -14.42
CA TYR A 315 3.59 -21.74 -15.07
C TYR A 315 3.03 -20.75 -14.06
N LEU A 316 3.24 -19.48 -14.34
CA LEU A 316 2.63 -18.35 -13.64
C LEU A 316 1.91 -17.46 -14.65
N ALA A 317 0.59 -17.45 -14.58
CA ALA A 317 -0.31 -16.80 -15.52
C ALA A 317 -0.95 -15.54 -14.91
N GLY A 318 -0.71 -14.38 -15.54
CA GLY A 318 -1.36 -13.11 -15.21
C GLY A 318 -0.91 -12.02 -16.17
N ARG A 319 -1.79 -11.06 -16.52
CA ARG A 319 -1.52 -10.12 -17.62
C ARG A 319 -0.27 -9.25 -17.42
N ASN A 320 0.03 -8.90 -16.15
CA ASN A 320 1.14 -8.00 -15.80
C ASN A 320 2.23 -8.66 -14.93
N VAL A 321 2.35 -9.98 -14.97
CA VAL A 321 3.16 -10.71 -13.99
C VAL A 321 4.67 -10.47 -14.12
N SER A 322 5.18 -10.21 -15.33
CA SER A 322 6.59 -9.84 -15.53
C SER A 322 6.92 -8.50 -14.88
N SER A 323 5.96 -7.56 -14.89
CA SER A 323 6.12 -6.28 -14.19
C SER A 323 6.10 -6.49 -12.68
N THR A 324 5.20 -7.33 -12.15
CA THR A 324 5.15 -7.70 -10.73
C THR A 324 6.50 -8.27 -10.26
N LEU A 325 7.06 -9.24 -10.99
CA LEU A 325 8.36 -9.84 -10.65
C LEU A 325 9.53 -8.88 -10.82
N ARG A 326 9.48 -7.97 -11.81
CA ARG A 326 10.47 -6.90 -11.95
C ARG A 326 10.45 -5.97 -10.73
N TYR A 327 9.28 -5.59 -10.22
CA TYR A 327 9.19 -4.78 -9.01
C TYR A 327 9.68 -5.54 -7.77
N ALA A 328 9.28 -6.81 -7.61
CA ALA A 328 9.74 -7.66 -6.51
C ALA A 328 11.29 -7.74 -6.46
N ARG A 329 11.95 -7.93 -7.61
CA ARG A 329 13.42 -7.94 -7.71
C ARG A 329 14.08 -6.62 -7.31
N SER A 330 13.39 -5.49 -7.48
CA SER A 330 13.93 -4.16 -7.12
C SER A 330 13.73 -3.79 -5.65
N MET A 331 12.90 -4.53 -4.91
CA MET A 331 12.45 -4.17 -3.55
C MET A 331 12.81 -5.26 -2.53
N LEU A 332 13.94 -5.94 -2.70
CA LEU A 332 14.41 -6.99 -1.79
C LEU A 332 14.59 -6.48 -0.35
N GLU A 333 14.85 -5.19 -0.15
CA GLU A 333 14.96 -4.56 1.18
C GLU A 333 13.68 -4.64 2.02
N TRP A 334 12.53 -4.91 1.38
CA TRP A 334 11.22 -5.04 2.04
C TRP A 334 10.86 -6.49 2.39
N MET A 335 11.69 -7.44 1.99
CA MET A 335 11.47 -8.88 2.18
C MET A 335 12.12 -9.39 3.47
N ASP A 336 11.91 -10.65 3.78
CA ASP A 336 12.55 -11.32 4.91
C ASP A 336 14.09 -11.33 4.77
N ASP A 337 14.79 -11.16 5.89
CA ASP A 337 16.26 -11.17 5.97
C ASP A 337 16.90 -12.39 5.27
N ASN A 338 16.21 -13.52 5.21
CA ASN A 338 16.72 -14.71 4.53
C ASN A 338 16.89 -14.50 3.01
N ILE A 339 15.94 -13.81 2.36
CA ILE A 339 16.01 -13.48 0.93
C ILE A 339 17.12 -12.45 0.68
N VAL A 340 17.23 -11.45 1.56
CA VAL A 340 18.31 -10.46 1.48
C VAL A 340 19.67 -11.14 1.55
N ARG A 341 19.84 -12.08 2.49
CA ARG A 341 21.08 -12.89 2.61
C ARG A 341 21.34 -13.79 1.41
N GLU A 342 20.30 -14.41 0.83
CA GLU A 342 20.42 -15.21 -0.40
C GLU A 342 20.92 -14.35 -1.57
N PHE A 343 20.37 -13.13 -1.70
CA PHE A 343 20.80 -12.18 -2.72
C PHE A 343 22.24 -11.71 -2.50
N GLU A 344 22.61 -11.33 -1.27
CA GLU A 344 23.98 -10.93 -0.92
C GLU A 344 24.98 -12.05 -1.21
N ALA A 345 24.65 -13.30 -0.85
CA ALA A 345 25.48 -14.46 -1.13
C ALA A 345 25.67 -14.70 -2.64
N THR A 346 24.61 -14.52 -3.43
CA THR A 346 24.65 -14.65 -4.90
C THR A 346 25.50 -13.54 -5.53
N ALA A 347 25.35 -12.29 -5.07
CA ALA A 347 26.10 -11.14 -5.54
C ALA A 347 27.61 -11.26 -5.21
N ASP A 348 27.94 -11.74 -4.02
CA ASP A 348 29.33 -12.02 -3.63
C ASP A 348 29.94 -13.18 -4.43
N GLY A 349 29.13 -14.19 -4.75
CA GLY A 349 29.52 -15.29 -5.64
C GLY A 349 29.87 -14.80 -7.05
N GLN A 350 29.06 -13.90 -7.62
CA GLN A 350 29.33 -13.28 -8.93
C GLN A 350 30.58 -12.40 -8.92
N ARG A 351 30.83 -11.65 -7.84
CA ARG A 351 32.05 -10.83 -7.69
C ARG A 351 33.32 -11.68 -7.60
N LYS A 352 33.26 -12.84 -6.94
CA LYS A 352 34.39 -13.78 -6.82
C LYS A 352 34.61 -14.63 -8.08
N ALA A 353 33.59 -14.83 -8.91
CA ALA A 353 33.68 -15.55 -10.18
C ALA A 353 34.47 -14.82 -11.29
N ASN A 354 34.78 -13.52 -11.11
CA ASN A 354 35.79 -12.82 -11.92
C ASN A 354 37.24 -13.24 -11.56
N GLY A 355 37.43 -14.13 -10.59
CA GLY A 355 38.65 -14.91 -10.38
C GLY A 355 38.52 -16.32 -10.95
N ASN A 356 39.63 -16.89 -11.42
CA ASN A 356 39.82 -18.07 -12.27
C ASN A 356 39.17 -19.44 -11.84
N ASP A 357 38.21 -19.48 -10.92
CA ASP A 357 37.50 -20.70 -10.47
C ASP A 357 35.98 -20.59 -10.68
N GLY A 358 35.55 -20.65 -11.94
CA GLY A 358 34.15 -20.52 -12.39
C GLY A 358 33.22 -21.71 -12.10
N LYS A 359 33.40 -22.45 -10.99
CA LYS A 359 32.56 -23.63 -10.67
C LYS A 359 31.46 -23.40 -9.62
N HIS A 360 31.42 -22.25 -8.96
CA HIS A 360 30.45 -21.95 -7.88
C HIS A 360 29.41 -20.85 -8.22
N ALA A 361 29.38 -20.32 -9.44
CA ALA A 361 28.48 -19.22 -9.83
C ALA A 361 27.14 -19.70 -10.42
N LYS A 362 26.49 -20.70 -9.82
CA LYS A 362 25.27 -21.32 -10.39
C LYS A 362 23.98 -21.09 -9.61
N ASP A 363 24.00 -20.37 -8.50
CA ASP A 363 22.77 -20.07 -7.78
C ASP A 363 22.05 -18.87 -8.40
N ALA A 364 20.75 -19.01 -8.68
CA ALA A 364 19.94 -17.94 -9.26
C ALA A 364 19.57 -16.95 -8.17
N ALA A 365 19.57 -15.66 -8.50
CA ALA A 365 19.12 -14.63 -7.59
C ALA A 365 17.66 -14.86 -7.16
N PRO A 366 17.22 -14.35 -6.00
CA PRO A 366 15.81 -14.39 -5.62
C PRO A 366 14.93 -13.74 -6.69
N PHE A 367 13.80 -14.36 -7.00
CA PHE A 367 12.87 -13.96 -8.08
C PHE A 367 13.46 -13.98 -9.50
N ASP A 368 14.63 -14.58 -9.70
CA ASP A 368 15.12 -15.01 -11.01
C ASP A 368 14.71 -16.47 -11.23
N PHE A 369 13.53 -16.64 -11.82
CA PHE A 369 12.89 -17.94 -11.99
C PHE A 369 13.46 -18.66 -13.21
N ARG A 370 13.94 -19.88 -13.00
CA ARG A 370 14.48 -20.77 -14.05
C ARG A 370 13.49 -21.83 -14.47
N PHE A 371 12.64 -22.29 -13.54
CA PHE A 371 11.68 -23.37 -13.79
C PHE A 371 10.27 -22.83 -14.04
N MET A 372 9.87 -21.78 -13.33
CA MET A 372 8.58 -21.13 -13.52
C MET A 372 8.56 -20.27 -14.79
N ARG A 373 7.68 -20.61 -15.73
CA ARG A 373 7.45 -19.88 -16.98
C ARG A 373 6.34 -18.84 -16.81
N LEU A 374 6.52 -17.66 -17.37
CA LEU A 374 5.54 -16.57 -17.28
C LEU A 374 4.58 -16.62 -18.47
N VAL A 375 3.30 -16.45 -18.20
CA VAL A 375 2.23 -16.44 -19.21
C VAL A 375 1.40 -15.17 -19.03
N GLU A 376 1.47 -14.27 -19.99
CA GLU A 376 0.80 -12.96 -19.90
C GLU A 376 -0.37 -12.81 -20.88
N ARG A 377 -0.41 -13.66 -21.91
CA ARG A 377 -1.31 -13.48 -23.05
C ARG A 377 -2.33 -14.59 -23.14
N GLU A 378 -3.55 -14.24 -23.53
CA GLU A 378 -4.63 -15.22 -23.66
C GLU A 378 -4.33 -16.27 -24.74
N ALA A 379 -3.66 -15.89 -25.82
CA ALA A 379 -3.26 -16.83 -26.87
C ALA A 379 -2.30 -17.92 -26.35
N GLN A 380 -1.42 -17.58 -25.41
CA GLN A 380 -0.53 -18.54 -24.76
C GLN A 380 -1.32 -19.53 -23.89
N ILE A 381 -2.37 -19.05 -23.20
CA ILE A 381 -3.26 -19.89 -22.41
C ILE A 381 -4.04 -20.85 -23.30
N ARG A 382 -4.60 -20.36 -24.41
CA ARG A 382 -5.31 -21.21 -25.38
C ARG A 382 -4.39 -22.30 -25.94
N LYS A 383 -3.12 -21.97 -26.25
CA LYS A 383 -2.12 -22.97 -26.67
C LYS A 383 -1.75 -23.95 -25.56
N LEU A 384 -1.61 -23.47 -24.32
CA LEU A 384 -1.37 -24.32 -23.16
C LEU A 384 -2.53 -25.33 -23.01
N LEU A 385 -3.77 -24.86 -23.14
CA LEU A 385 -4.95 -25.72 -23.07
C LEU A 385 -5.03 -26.69 -24.25
N SER A 386 -4.72 -26.29 -25.49
CA SER A 386 -4.77 -27.17 -26.67
C SER A 386 -3.74 -28.30 -26.61
N GLN A 387 -2.54 -28.03 -26.07
CA GLN A 387 -1.51 -29.06 -25.85
C GLN A 387 -1.95 -30.14 -24.84
N THR A 388 -3.05 -29.95 -24.10
CA THR A 388 -3.61 -30.96 -23.19
C THR A 388 -4.36 -32.06 -23.95
N SER A 389 -4.89 -31.75 -25.14
CA SER A 389 -5.76 -32.65 -25.92
C SER A 389 -5.03 -33.52 -26.93
N GLU A 390 -3.83 -33.13 -27.38
CA GLU A 390 -3.15 -33.77 -28.53
C GLU A 390 -2.07 -34.80 -28.15
N ASN A 391 -1.52 -34.76 -26.92
CA ASN A 391 -0.43 -35.65 -26.51
C ASN A 391 -0.88 -36.79 -25.57
N VAL A 392 -0.72 -38.03 -26.04
CA VAL A 392 -1.01 -39.29 -25.32
C VAL A 392 -0.10 -39.51 -24.09
N GLN A 393 0.98 -38.74 -23.96
CA GLN A 393 1.80 -38.63 -22.75
C GLN A 393 1.62 -37.22 -22.17
N SER A 394 0.59 -37.04 -21.34
CA SER A 394 0.35 -35.76 -20.68
C SER A 394 1.42 -35.54 -19.60
N GLU A 395 2.43 -34.73 -19.91
CA GLU A 395 3.36 -34.18 -18.91
C GLU A 395 2.52 -33.37 -17.91
N GLY A 396 2.62 -33.70 -16.61
CA GLY A 396 1.89 -32.98 -15.57
C GLY A 396 2.25 -31.48 -15.55
N ARG A 397 1.27 -30.62 -15.26
CA ARG A 397 1.46 -29.17 -15.30
C ARG A 397 0.96 -28.53 -14.01
N VAL A 398 1.58 -27.42 -13.63
CA VAL A 398 1.20 -26.63 -12.45
C VAL A 398 1.10 -25.18 -12.88
N ILE A 399 -0.08 -24.60 -12.69
CA ILE A 399 -0.39 -23.24 -13.15
C ILE A 399 -0.89 -22.43 -11.95
N VAL A 400 -0.12 -21.40 -11.58
CA VAL A 400 -0.59 -20.36 -10.66
C VAL A 400 -1.22 -19.26 -11.51
N ALA A 401 -2.47 -18.87 -11.26
CA ALA A 401 -3.20 -17.95 -12.13
C ALA A 401 -3.96 -16.87 -11.36
N SER A 402 -3.99 -15.63 -11.89
CA SER A 402 -4.86 -14.56 -11.38
C SER A 402 -6.31 -14.76 -11.81
N ASP A 403 -7.35 -14.58 -10.99
CA ASP A 403 -7.39 -14.16 -9.58
C ASP A 403 -7.82 -15.28 -8.59
N ASN A 404 -7.69 -15.02 -7.28
CA ASN A 404 -8.11 -15.91 -6.19
C ASN A 404 -9.63 -16.20 -6.15
N SER A 405 -10.45 -15.25 -6.60
CA SER A 405 -11.91 -15.33 -6.62
C SER A 405 -12.48 -16.28 -7.67
N LEU A 406 -11.68 -16.60 -8.70
CA LEU A 406 -12.10 -17.29 -9.93
C LEU A 406 -13.19 -16.53 -10.73
N GLU A 407 -13.49 -15.27 -10.39
CA GLU A 407 -14.49 -14.44 -11.07
C GLU A 407 -13.93 -13.66 -12.26
N TRP A 408 -12.62 -13.44 -12.27
CA TRP A 408 -11.89 -12.72 -13.31
C TRP A 408 -10.46 -13.23 -13.45
N GLY A 409 -9.77 -12.76 -14.49
CA GLY A 409 -8.41 -13.18 -14.81
C GLY A 409 -8.36 -14.57 -15.45
N PHE A 410 -7.13 -15.06 -15.65
CA PHE A 410 -6.84 -16.33 -16.31
C PHE A 410 -7.24 -17.57 -15.51
N SER A 411 -7.39 -17.47 -14.18
CA SER A 411 -7.82 -18.57 -13.32
C SER A 411 -9.23 -19.04 -13.70
N LYS A 412 -10.11 -18.10 -14.07
CA LYS A 412 -11.46 -18.38 -14.56
C LYS A 412 -11.47 -19.11 -15.89
N GLU A 413 -10.67 -18.67 -16.85
CA GLU A 413 -10.56 -19.28 -18.18
C GLU A 413 -10.00 -20.70 -18.09
N LEU A 414 -8.93 -20.88 -17.32
CA LEU A 414 -8.33 -22.18 -17.06
C LEU A 414 -9.31 -23.13 -16.37
N LEU A 415 -10.08 -22.64 -15.39
CA LEU A 415 -11.06 -23.45 -14.68
C LEU A 415 -12.09 -24.08 -15.63
N ARG A 416 -12.58 -23.35 -16.64
CA ARG A 416 -13.60 -23.85 -17.58
C ARG A 416 -13.17 -25.12 -18.30
N GLU A 417 -11.92 -25.17 -18.75
CA GLU A 417 -11.40 -26.33 -19.46
C GLU A 417 -10.88 -27.40 -18.49
N LEU A 418 -10.18 -27.01 -17.43
CA LEU A 418 -9.61 -27.95 -16.47
C LEU A 418 -10.69 -28.66 -15.62
N ALA A 419 -11.86 -28.05 -15.43
CA ALA A 419 -12.97 -28.64 -14.68
C ALA A 419 -13.48 -29.95 -15.27
N LYS A 420 -13.34 -30.16 -16.58
CA LYS A 420 -13.91 -31.32 -17.29
C LYS A 420 -13.16 -32.63 -17.00
N ASP A 421 -11.86 -32.58 -16.69
CA ASP A 421 -11.02 -33.75 -16.45
C ASP A 421 -10.83 -34.04 -14.94
N SER A 422 -11.13 -35.29 -14.55
CA SER A 422 -11.01 -35.79 -13.17
C SER A 422 -9.58 -35.97 -12.67
N ARG A 423 -8.59 -35.96 -13.57
CA ARG A 423 -7.17 -36.01 -13.18
C ARG A 423 -6.67 -34.69 -12.64
N ASN A 424 -7.32 -33.59 -12.99
CA ASN A 424 -6.93 -32.24 -12.60
C ASN A 424 -7.26 -31.96 -11.14
N LEU A 425 -6.51 -31.00 -10.57
CA LEU A 425 -6.63 -30.57 -9.18
C LEU A 425 -6.70 -29.05 -9.12
N LEU A 426 -7.70 -28.53 -8.42
CA LEU A 426 -7.77 -27.13 -8.00
C LEU A 426 -7.33 -27.03 -6.53
N ILE A 427 -6.35 -26.18 -6.21
CA ILE A 427 -5.91 -25.95 -4.83
C ILE A 427 -6.27 -24.53 -4.42
N LEU A 428 -7.26 -24.39 -3.54
CA LEU A 428 -7.63 -23.10 -2.95
C LEU A 428 -6.59 -22.70 -1.89
N THR A 429 -6.14 -21.44 -1.94
CA THR A 429 -5.05 -20.92 -1.09
C THR A 429 -5.52 -19.95 0.00
N ASP A 430 -6.78 -19.53 -0.03
CA ASP A 430 -7.41 -18.68 0.98
C ASP A 430 -8.88 -19.07 1.12
N LYS A 431 -9.51 -18.68 2.23
CA LYS A 431 -10.95 -18.78 2.45
C LYS A 431 -11.65 -17.71 1.61
N PRO A 432 -12.43 -18.08 0.57
CA PRO A 432 -13.08 -17.11 -0.30
C PRO A 432 -14.13 -16.28 0.45
N SER A 433 -14.22 -15.01 0.08
CA SER A 433 -15.16 -14.05 0.66
C SER A 433 -16.58 -14.22 0.11
N LEU A 434 -17.59 -13.75 0.83
CA LEU A 434 -18.97 -13.74 0.36
C LEU A 434 -19.37 -12.30 0.01
N ALA A 435 -19.24 -11.95 -1.28
CA ALA A 435 -19.48 -10.59 -1.79
C ALA A 435 -20.96 -10.17 -1.76
N ARG A 436 -21.88 -11.09 -2.09
CA ARG A 436 -23.34 -10.89 -2.11
C ARG A 436 -24.07 -12.09 -1.49
N SER A 437 -25.03 -11.83 -0.60
CA SER A 437 -25.77 -12.83 0.19
C SER A 437 -26.78 -13.70 -0.59
N GLY A 438 -26.51 -13.99 -1.86
CA GLY A 438 -27.39 -14.79 -2.72
C GLY A 438 -26.75 -15.27 -4.03
N GLN A 439 -25.57 -14.73 -4.38
CA GLN A 439 -24.75 -15.21 -5.50
C GLN A 439 -23.32 -15.35 -4.99
N PRO A 440 -22.92 -16.53 -4.49
CA PRO A 440 -21.55 -16.77 -4.08
C PRO A 440 -20.63 -16.72 -5.30
N SER A 441 -19.37 -16.35 -5.09
CA SER A 441 -18.36 -16.45 -6.13
C SER A 441 -18.08 -17.91 -6.48
N ILE A 442 -17.47 -18.13 -7.64
CA ILE A 442 -17.04 -19.45 -8.08
C ILE A 442 -16.11 -20.09 -7.04
N ALA A 443 -15.12 -19.35 -6.53
CA ALA A 443 -14.25 -19.84 -5.47
C ALA A 443 -15.02 -20.21 -4.20
N ARG A 444 -16.01 -19.39 -3.78
CA ARG A 444 -16.82 -19.71 -2.59
C ARG A 444 -17.67 -20.96 -2.79
N THR A 445 -18.26 -21.13 -3.97
CA THR A 445 -19.04 -22.32 -4.31
C THR A 445 -18.19 -23.60 -4.23
N LEU A 446 -16.97 -23.56 -4.78
CA LEU A 446 -16.03 -24.69 -4.74
C LEU A 446 -15.50 -24.94 -3.32
N TRP A 447 -15.33 -23.88 -2.52
CA TRP A 447 -15.00 -23.98 -1.11
C TRP A 447 -16.10 -24.68 -0.30
N ASP A 448 -17.36 -24.33 -0.54
CA ASP A 448 -18.50 -24.95 0.14
C ASP A 448 -18.58 -26.44 -0.24
N TRP A 449 -18.31 -26.81 -1.49
CA TRP A 449 -18.24 -28.23 -1.92
C TRP A 449 -17.10 -28.98 -1.23
N TRP A 450 -15.96 -28.31 -1.04
CA TRP A 450 -14.84 -28.85 -0.27
C TRP A 450 -15.20 -29.05 1.23
N GLN A 451 -16.00 -28.16 1.81
CA GLN A 451 -16.49 -28.34 3.19
C GLN A 451 -17.53 -29.45 3.32
N GLU A 452 -18.45 -29.56 2.36
CA GLU A 452 -19.55 -30.55 2.37
C GLU A 452 -19.07 -32.00 2.26
N ARG A 453 -17.93 -32.26 1.59
CA ARG A 453 -17.34 -33.61 1.41
C ARG A 453 -18.31 -34.65 0.82
N ARG A 454 -19.34 -34.21 0.09
CA ARG A 454 -20.51 -35.03 -0.31
C ARG A 454 -20.19 -36.15 -1.29
N ASP A 455 -19.36 -35.87 -2.29
CA ASP A 455 -19.16 -36.74 -3.45
C ASP A 455 -17.90 -37.65 -3.33
N GLY A 456 -17.40 -37.80 -2.10
CA GLY A 456 -16.30 -38.69 -1.75
C GLY A 456 -14.98 -37.97 -1.49
N VAL A 457 -14.23 -38.50 -0.53
CA VAL A 457 -12.89 -38.04 -0.17
C VAL A 457 -11.90 -39.11 -0.62
N SER A 458 -10.99 -38.76 -1.53
CA SER A 458 -9.77 -39.55 -1.75
C SER A 458 -8.79 -39.21 -0.63
N ILE A 459 -8.46 -40.24 0.16
CA ILE A 459 -7.37 -40.19 1.14
C ILE A 459 -6.21 -40.92 0.50
N ASP A 460 -5.24 -40.16 0.02
CA ASP A 460 -4.00 -40.69 -0.54
C ASP A 460 -2.88 -40.53 0.50
N GLN A 461 -1.96 -41.49 0.57
CA GLN A 461 -0.77 -41.37 1.41
C GLN A 461 0.32 -40.66 0.62
N SER A 462 0.89 -39.61 1.20
CA SER A 462 2.10 -38.99 0.66
C SER A 462 3.33 -39.89 0.91
N ASP A 463 4.43 -39.61 0.21
CA ASP A 463 5.74 -40.22 0.48
C ASP A 463 6.20 -40.01 1.94
N SER A 464 5.64 -39.00 2.60
CA SER A 464 5.89 -38.59 3.99
C SER A 464 4.94 -39.25 5.01
N ASN A 465 4.12 -40.25 4.62
CA ASN A 465 3.11 -40.95 5.44
C ASN A 465 1.99 -40.05 6.00
N ASP A 466 1.86 -38.82 5.52
CA ASP A 466 0.75 -37.93 5.85
C ASP A 466 -0.45 -38.23 4.92
N SER A 467 -1.65 -38.16 5.47
CA SER A 467 -2.88 -38.34 4.70
C SER A 467 -3.22 -37.07 3.92
N ILE A 468 -3.20 -37.14 2.59
CA ILE A 468 -3.66 -36.07 1.71
C ILE A 468 -5.14 -36.28 1.43
N GLU A 469 -5.97 -35.32 1.84
CA GLU A 469 -7.41 -35.32 1.55
C GLU A 469 -7.68 -34.49 0.30
N LEU A 470 -8.18 -35.16 -0.76
CA LEU A 470 -8.68 -34.51 -1.96
C LEU A 470 -10.15 -34.85 -2.15
N ILE A 471 -10.96 -33.87 -2.54
CA ILE A 471 -12.42 -34.02 -2.66
C ILE A 471 -12.79 -34.02 -4.14
N TYR A 472 -13.65 -34.93 -4.55
CA TYR A 472 -14.14 -34.96 -5.92
C TYR A 472 -15.23 -33.91 -6.15
N GLY A 473 -15.18 -33.21 -7.29
CA GLY A 473 -16.24 -32.28 -7.70
C GLY A 473 -17.58 -32.94 -8.03
N GLY A 474 -17.62 -34.28 -8.14
CA GLY A 474 -18.85 -35.06 -8.25
C GLY A 474 -19.62 -34.91 -9.57
N GLY A 475 -19.04 -34.25 -10.58
CA GLY A 475 -19.74 -33.90 -11.82
C GLY A 475 -20.82 -32.83 -11.62
N ARG A 476 -20.75 -32.08 -10.52
CA ARG A 476 -21.72 -31.02 -10.20
C ARG A 476 -21.66 -29.91 -11.26
N ALA A 477 -22.82 -29.37 -11.57
CA ALA A 477 -22.96 -28.22 -12.46
C ALA A 477 -22.56 -26.92 -11.73
N LEU A 478 -21.55 -26.24 -12.26
CA LEU A 478 -21.10 -24.92 -11.83
C LEU A 478 -21.56 -23.87 -12.83
N SER A 479 -22.25 -22.83 -12.36
CA SER A 479 -22.59 -21.68 -13.22
C SER A 479 -21.42 -20.72 -13.28
N VAL A 480 -20.91 -20.46 -14.48
CA VAL A 480 -19.83 -19.51 -14.74
C VAL A 480 -20.41 -18.35 -15.55
N THR A 481 -20.35 -17.14 -15.01
CA THR A 481 -20.81 -15.94 -15.71
C THR A 481 -19.66 -15.31 -16.48
N ASP A 482 -19.85 -14.96 -17.75
CA ASP A 482 -18.87 -14.25 -18.58
C ASP A 482 -19.34 -12.81 -18.78
N ALA A 483 -18.43 -11.86 -18.61
CA ALA A 483 -18.73 -10.44 -18.73
C ALA A 483 -17.93 -9.88 -19.91
N ARG A 484 -18.62 -9.34 -20.91
CA ARG A 484 -18.00 -8.80 -22.13
C ARG A 484 -18.43 -7.37 -22.38
N ARG A 485 -17.52 -6.58 -22.97
CA ARG A 485 -17.85 -5.24 -23.47
C ARG A 485 -18.47 -5.38 -24.84
N GLN A 486 -19.57 -4.69 -25.06
CA GLN A 486 -20.20 -4.53 -26.37
C GLN A 486 -20.30 -3.04 -26.68
N GLY A 487 -19.87 -2.60 -27.87
CA GLY A 487 -20.02 -1.21 -28.28
C GLY A 487 -21.48 -0.77 -28.29
N LEU A 488 -21.75 0.49 -27.91
CA LEU A 488 -23.09 1.08 -28.05
C LEU A 488 -23.35 1.44 -29.51
N GLU A 489 -24.55 1.15 -30.01
CA GLU A 489 -24.97 1.45 -31.37
C GLU A 489 -26.34 2.14 -31.39
N GLY A 490 -26.56 3.00 -32.40
CA GLY A 490 -27.84 3.65 -32.64
C GLY A 490 -28.33 4.53 -31.48
N ASP A 491 -29.54 4.26 -31.01
CA ASP A 491 -30.22 5.07 -29.99
C ASP A 491 -29.47 5.03 -28.64
N GLU A 492 -28.88 3.90 -28.26
CA GLU A 492 -28.12 3.75 -27.00
C GLU A 492 -26.92 4.71 -26.94
N LEU A 493 -26.23 4.87 -28.07
CA LEU A 493 -25.09 5.79 -28.19
C LEU A 493 -25.54 7.25 -28.06
N SER A 494 -26.71 7.59 -28.59
CA SER A 494 -27.27 8.94 -28.45
C SER A 494 -27.62 9.26 -27.00
N THR A 495 -28.21 8.31 -26.25
CA THR A 495 -28.52 8.47 -24.82
C THR A 495 -27.24 8.64 -24.00
N TYR A 496 -26.21 7.85 -24.28
CA TYR A 496 -24.92 7.96 -23.60
C TYR A 496 -24.25 9.32 -23.86
N GLN A 497 -24.24 9.80 -25.12
CA GLN A 497 -23.67 11.10 -25.48
C GLN A 497 -24.40 12.26 -24.79
N GLN A 498 -25.72 12.19 -24.69
CA GLN A 498 -26.53 13.18 -23.96
C GLN A 498 -26.18 13.19 -22.48
N TRP A 499 -26.13 12.02 -21.83
CA TRP A 499 -25.73 11.90 -20.44
C TRP A 499 -24.34 12.48 -20.19
N LEU A 500 -23.39 12.19 -21.08
CA LEU A 500 -22.03 12.70 -20.99
C LEU A 500 -21.95 14.22 -21.16
N ALA A 501 -22.78 14.80 -22.04
CA ALA A 501 -22.90 16.25 -22.20
C ALA A 501 -23.46 16.92 -20.93
N THR A 502 -24.50 16.35 -20.33
CA THR A 502 -25.07 16.82 -19.06
C THR A 502 -24.04 16.78 -17.93
N GLN A 503 -23.26 15.69 -17.83
CA GLN A 503 -22.19 15.56 -16.85
C GLN A 503 -21.09 16.61 -17.04
N ARG A 504 -20.65 16.86 -18.27
CA ARG A 504 -19.67 17.92 -18.57
C ARG A 504 -20.20 19.30 -18.21
N GLN A 505 -21.49 19.57 -18.44
CA GLN A 505 -22.11 20.82 -18.06
C GLN A 505 -22.09 21.01 -16.54
N LEU A 506 -22.46 19.99 -15.76
CA LEU A 506 -22.42 20.03 -14.30
C LEU A 506 -21.00 20.21 -13.75
N GLN A 507 -20.01 19.54 -14.33
CA GLN A 507 -18.60 19.73 -13.95
C GLN A 507 -18.10 21.15 -14.27
N SER A 508 -18.53 21.72 -15.39
CA SER A 508 -18.16 23.09 -15.76
C SER A 508 -18.73 24.13 -14.81
N THR A 509 -19.98 23.96 -14.35
CA THR A 509 -20.61 24.87 -13.39
C THR A 509 -19.99 24.76 -12.00
N LEU A 510 -19.68 23.54 -11.55
CA LEU A 510 -18.98 23.30 -10.28
C LEU A 510 -17.56 23.91 -10.28
N ASN A 511 -16.82 23.78 -11.38
CA ASN A 511 -15.48 24.37 -11.49
C ASN A 511 -15.51 25.90 -11.65
N ALA A 512 -16.52 26.46 -12.32
CA ALA A 512 -16.69 27.91 -12.46
C ALA A 512 -17.06 28.61 -11.13
N GLY A 513 -17.82 27.94 -10.26
CA GLY A 513 -18.18 28.48 -8.93
C GLY A 513 -16.98 28.72 -8.01
N VAL A 514 -15.86 28.00 -8.20
CA VAL A 514 -14.64 28.16 -7.39
C VAL A 514 -13.77 29.33 -7.88
N ALA A 515 -13.82 29.67 -9.18
CA ALA A 515 -13.10 30.82 -9.72
C ALA A 515 -13.77 32.17 -9.39
N GLY A 516 -15.09 32.18 -9.14
CA GLY A 516 -15.85 33.40 -8.85
C GLY A 516 -15.69 33.99 -7.45
N SER A 517 -14.92 33.36 -6.55
CA SER A 517 -14.71 33.85 -5.17
C SER A 517 -13.41 34.63 -4.97
N LEU A 518 -12.58 34.81 -6.02
CA LEU A 518 -11.27 35.48 -5.91
C LEU A 518 -11.19 36.87 -6.53
N GLU A 519 -12.27 37.39 -7.12
CA GLU A 519 -12.30 38.79 -7.60
C GLU A 519 -13.63 39.46 -7.24
N ALA A 520 -13.64 40.14 -6.08
CA ALA A 520 -14.64 41.16 -5.79
C ALA A 520 -14.25 42.47 -6.53
N PRO A 521 -15.21 43.18 -7.15
CA PRO A 521 -14.90 44.27 -8.06
C PRO A 521 -14.62 45.56 -7.28
N ALA A 522 -13.49 46.19 -7.58
CA ALA A 522 -13.20 47.55 -7.16
C ALA A 522 -13.34 48.50 -8.35
N ASP A 523 -14.21 49.47 -8.14
CA ASP A 523 -14.09 50.87 -8.54
C ASP A 523 -14.81 51.39 -9.79
N VAL A 524 -15.24 52.63 -9.60
CA VAL A 524 -16.34 53.37 -10.20
C VAL A 524 -15.78 54.44 -11.13
N GLY A 525 -16.33 54.53 -12.34
CA GLY A 525 -16.45 55.78 -13.11
C GLY A 525 -15.22 56.29 -13.87
N ASP A 526 -15.30 56.32 -15.21
CA ASP A 526 -15.32 57.59 -15.93
C ASP A 526 -15.89 57.40 -17.34
N ASP A 527 -16.58 58.43 -17.81
CA ASP A 527 -17.40 58.54 -19.01
C ASP A 527 -16.60 59.29 -20.11
N GLY A 528 -17.04 59.21 -21.37
CA GLY A 528 -16.66 60.21 -22.38
C GLY A 528 -15.69 59.81 -23.51
N SER A 529 -16.23 59.05 -24.46
CA SER A 529 -16.05 59.12 -25.93
C SER A 529 -15.03 60.11 -26.55
N SER A 530 -14.33 59.63 -27.59
CA SER A 530 -13.93 60.40 -28.78
C SER A 530 -13.45 59.45 -29.91
N GLU A 531 -13.69 59.56 -31.22
CA GLU A 531 -14.72 60.08 -32.12
C GLU A 531 -14.54 59.36 -33.49
N SER A 532 -15.59 59.38 -34.32
CA SER A 532 -15.74 59.01 -35.75
C SER A 532 -14.65 59.54 -36.72
N SER A 533 -14.49 59.20 -38.02
CA SER A 533 -15.24 58.44 -39.04
C SER A 533 -14.40 58.26 -40.34
N SER A 534 -14.89 57.38 -41.25
CA SER A 534 -14.85 57.41 -42.74
C SER A 534 -13.49 57.31 -43.46
N ASP A 535 -13.31 56.52 -44.53
CA ASP A 535 -14.10 56.48 -45.78
C ASP A 535 -13.81 55.18 -46.59
N SER A 536 -14.72 54.87 -47.51
CA SER A 536 -14.75 53.91 -48.64
C SER A 536 -13.42 53.33 -49.17
N GLY A 537 -13.30 52.13 -49.74
CA GLY A 537 -14.24 51.11 -50.19
C GLY A 537 -13.66 50.44 -51.43
N GLU A 538 -12.93 49.32 -51.30
CA GLU A 538 -12.67 48.36 -52.39
C GLU A 538 -11.96 47.09 -51.91
N SER A 539 -12.45 45.96 -52.43
CA SER A 539 -11.85 44.64 -52.65
C SER A 539 -11.13 43.87 -51.52
N ASP A 540 -11.69 42.67 -51.25
CA ASP A 540 -11.09 41.41 -50.80
C ASP A 540 -9.62 41.40 -50.35
N ASN A 541 -9.40 41.29 -49.02
CA ASN A 541 -8.51 40.30 -48.39
C ASN A 541 -8.45 40.49 -46.86
N GLU A 542 -9.32 39.80 -46.11
CA GLU A 542 -9.14 39.63 -44.66
C GLU A 542 -9.61 38.24 -44.18
N GLN A 543 -8.72 37.25 -44.31
CA GLN A 543 -8.68 36.11 -43.40
C GLN A 543 -7.41 36.22 -42.55
N GLN A 544 -7.46 37.01 -41.48
CA GLN A 544 -6.58 36.87 -40.31
C GLN A 544 -7.08 37.84 -39.23
N GLY A 545 -7.82 37.32 -38.26
CA GLY A 545 -8.32 38.15 -37.14
C GLY A 545 -9.56 37.66 -36.40
N LYS A 546 -10.13 36.50 -36.77
CA LYS A 546 -11.37 35.95 -36.16
C LYS A 546 -11.17 34.83 -35.14
N ALA A 547 -9.99 34.70 -34.53
CA ALA A 547 -9.70 33.63 -33.58
C ALA A 547 -9.84 34.02 -32.09
N LEU A 548 -10.18 35.27 -31.75
CA LEU A 548 -10.11 35.73 -30.34
C LEU A 548 -11.42 36.21 -29.72
N ASN A 549 -12.57 36.11 -30.41
CA ASN A 549 -13.88 36.54 -29.88
C ASN A 549 -14.98 35.45 -29.93
N ILE A 550 -14.62 34.18 -29.75
CA ILE A 550 -15.58 33.07 -29.76
C ILE A 550 -16.17 32.80 -28.36
N SER A 551 -15.48 33.19 -27.28
CA SER A 551 -15.92 32.94 -25.90
C SER A 551 -17.15 33.78 -25.50
N THR A 552 -17.32 34.96 -26.08
CA THR A 552 -18.39 35.91 -25.72
C THR A 552 -19.66 35.79 -26.56
N THR A 553 -19.62 35.06 -27.68
CA THR A 553 -20.78 34.87 -28.57
C THR A 553 -21.52 33.55 -28.36
N MET A 554 -20.88 32.55 -27.72
CA MET A 554 -21.50 31.24 -27.42
C MET A 554 -22.54 31.28 -26.27
N GLY A 555 -22.52 32.31 -25.43
CA GLY A 555 -23.43 32.43 -24.28
C GLY A 555 -24.88 32.81 -24.61
N GLN A 556 -25.18 33.24 -25.84
CA GLN A 556 -26.51 33.75 -26.21
C GLN A 556 -27.26 32.94 -27.28
N ALA A 557 -26.69 31.84 -27.80
CA ALA A 557 -27.27 31.07 -28.91
C ALA A 557 -28.05 29.80 -28.50
N THR A 558 -28.21 29.50 -27.21
CA THR A 558 -28.71 28.19 -26.73
C THR A 558 -30.24 28.02 -26.64
N ARG A 559 -31.06 28.82 -27.34
CA ARG A 559 -32.53 28.64 -27.29
C ARG A 559 -33.22 28.14 -28.56
N LYS A 560 -32.58 28.04 -29.72
CA LYS A 560 -33.24 27.51 -30.95
C LYS A 560 -32.27 26.86 -31.95
N LYS A 561 -31.61 25.76 -31.57
CA LYS A 561 -31.11 24.71 -32.48
C LYS A 561 -30.53 23.58 -31.64
N VAL A 562 -31.16 22.40 -31.66
CA VAL A 562 -30.77 21.22 -30.84
C VAL A 562 -30.31 20.08 -31.74
N VAL A 563 -29.56 20.41 -32.80
CA VAL A 563 -28.74 19.44 -33.53
C VAL A 563 -27.44 20.16 -33.84
N LEU A 564 -26.41 19.87 -33.06
CA LEU A 564 -25.04 20.28 -33.37
C LEU A 564 -24.61 19.44 -34.57
N SER A 565 -24.34 20.08 -35.71
CA SER A 565 -23.68 19.44 -36.84
C SER A 565 -22.18 19.29 -36.54
N ASP A 566 -21.56 18.27 -37.13
CA ASP A 566 -20.14 17.91 -37.00
C ASP A 566 -19.17 19.09 -37.25
N GLU A 567 -19.64 20.12 -37.95
CA GLU A 567 -18.94 21.36 -38.27
C GLU A 567 -18.71 22.29 -37.05
N ASP A 568 -19.50 22.16 -35.97
CA ASP A 568 -19.39 22.97 -34.75
C ASP A 568 -18.40 22.40 -33.71
N LEU A 569 -17.89 21.18 -33.93
CA LEU A 569 -16.93 20.48 -33.05
C LEU A 569 -15.47 20.68 -33.46
N GLY A 570 -15.10 21.89 -33.88
CA GLY A 570 -13.73 22.42 -33.74
C GLY A 570 -12.55 21.59 -34.28
N ILE A 571 -12.75 20.60 -35.17
CA ILE A 571 -11.69 19.87 -35.85
C ILE A 571 -12.15 19.61 -37.28
N ASN A 572 -11.63 20.40 -38.23
CA ASN A 572 -11.72 20.07 -39.64
C ASN A 572 -10.85 18.82 -39.91
N VAL A 573 -11.40 17.63 -39.74
CA VAL A 573 -10.85 16.44 -40.40
C VAL A 573 -11.22 16.57 -41.86
N LEU A 574 -10.28 17.02 -42.68
CA LEU A 574 -10.37 16.93 -44.14
C LEU A 574 -10.49 15.45 -44.50
N THR A 575 -11.71 14.93 -44.60
CA THR A 575 -11.94 13.58 -45.10
C THR A 575 -11.42 13.51 -46.52
N LYS A 576 -10.29 12.81 -46.66
CA LYS A 576 -9.60 12.51 -47.91
C LYS A 576 -10.60 11.97 -48.93
N LYS A 577 -10.65 12.59 -50.11
CA LYS A 577 -11.16 11.91 -51.31
C LYS A 577 -10.48 10.53 -51.38
N LEU A 578 -11.26 9.48 -51.65
CA LEU A 578 -10.75 8.13 -51.82
C LEU A 578 -9.59 8.14 -52.83
N GLY A 579 -8.37 7.89 -52.37
CA GLY A 579 -7.15 7.86 -53.21
C GLY A 579 -6.14 9.02 -53.04
N ALA A 580 -6.39 10.00 -52.18
CA ALA A 580 -5.40 11.04 -51.84
C ALA A 580 -4.63 10.67 -50.56
N SER A 581 -3.31 10.53 -50.64
CA SER A 581 -2.41 10.37 -49.49
C SER A 581 -1.51 11.60 -49.41
N ASP A 582 -1.32 12.15 -48.21
CA ASP A 582 -0.49 13.36 -47.97
C ASP A 582 1.01 13.09 -48.20
N TYR A 583 1.37 11.82 -48.43
CA TYR A 583 2.73 11.34 -48.64
C TYR A 583 2.71 10.32 -49.78
N ASP A 584 3.49 10.56 -50.84
CA ASP A 584 3.49 9.64 -51.99
C ASP A 584 4.21 8.32 -51.64
N VAL A 585 3.41 7.27 -51.49
CA VAL A 585 3.86 5.93 -51.11
C VAL A 585 4.19 5.04 -52.30
N ARG A 586 3.99 5.50 -53.54
CA ARG A 586 4.05 4.65 -54.75
C ARG A 586 5.45 4.10 -55.05
N ALA A 587 6.51 4.78 -54.61
CA ALA A 587 7.90 4.38 -54.87
C ALA A 587 8.66 3.84 -53.64
N LYS A 588 8.03 3.80 -52.45
CA LYS A 588 8.70 3.42 -51.20
C LYS A 588 8.39 1.96 -50.82
N ARG A 589 9.37 1.22 -50.30
CA ARG A 589 9.23 -0.20 -49.90
C ARG A 589 9.58 -0.38 -48.41
N GLY A 590 8.92 -1.34 -47.75
CA GLY A 590 9.18 -1.68 -46.35
C GLY A 590 8.57 -0.69 -45.35
N ARG A 591 9.23 -0.50 -44.20
CA ARG A 591 8.79 0.33 -43.05
C ARG A 591 8.42 1.76 -43.45
N GLU A 592 9.02 2.28 -44.52
CA GLU A 592 8.82 3.62 -45.08
C GLU A 592 7.45 3.85 -45.73
N ARG A 593 6.67 2.77 -45.98
CA ARG A 593 5.28 2.90 -46.45
C ARG A 593 4.29 3.20 -45.33
N CYS A 594 4.60 2.78 -44.11
CA CYS A 594 3.66 2.85 -42.98
C CYS A 594 3.96 4.01 -42.03
N PHE A 595 5.20 4.52 -42.02
CA PHE A 595 5.62 5.63 -41.15
C PHE A 595 6.36 6.71 -41.97
N PRO A 596 5.83 7.94 -42.06
CA PRO A 596 6.46 9.04 -42.80
C PRO A 596 7.76 9.55 -42.19
N LEU A 597 7.99 9.30 -40.89
CA LEU A 597 9.19 9.75 -40.18
C LEU A 597 10.10 8.56 -39.84
N THR A 598 11.31 8.59 -40.40
CA THR A 598 12.39 7.69 -39.98
C THR A 598 13.14 8.36 -38.83
N ILE A 599 13.01 7.82 -37.62
CA ILE A 599 13.82 8.27 -36.48
C ILE A 599 15.27 7.83 -36.76
N ARG A 600 16.11 8.76 -37.20
CA ARG A 600 17.55 8.50 -37.38
C ARG A 600 18.23 8.51 -36.01
N ARG A 601 19.16 7.56 -35.79
CA ARG A 601 19.96 7.53 -34.55
C ARG A 601 20.77 8.83 -34.44
N LYS A 602 20.58 9.54 -33.33
CA LYS A 602 21.32 10.75 -32.96
C LYS A 602 22.80 10.44 -32.78
N ARG A 603 23.67 11.39 -33.12
CA ARG A 603 25.12 11.27 -32.98
C ARG A 603 25.55 12.29 -31.93
N ASP A 604 25.84 11.82 -30.73
CA ASP A 604 26.28 12.66 -29.61
C ASP A 604 27.81 12.76 -29.62
N ASP A 605 28.34 13.97 -29.47
CA ASP A 605 29.75 14.22 -29.15
C ASP A 605 29.91 14.58 -27.66
N GLN A 606 31.15 14.86 -27.22
CA GLN A 606 31.46 15.13 -25.80
C GLN A 606 30.83 16.42 -25.24
N PHE A 607 30.21 17.25 -26.08
CA PHE A 607 29.51 18.48 -25.72
C PHE A 607 28.00 18.46 -26.04
N GLY A 608 27.46 17.34 -26.55
CA GLY A 608 26.02 17.15 -26.76
C GLY A 608 25.65 16.63 -28.15
N GLU A 609 24.41 16.84 -28.55
CA GLU A 609 23.89 16.39 -29.85
C GLU A 609 24.52 17.20 -30.99
N ALA A 610 25.18 16.53 -31.95
CA ALA A 610 25.81 17.20 -33.08
C ALA A 610 24.74 17.76 -34.05
N ILE A 611 24.60 19.08 -34.07
CA ILE A 611 23.62 19.81 -34.89
C ILE A 611 23.99 19.70 -36.37
N ARG A 612 23.04 19.21 -37.19
CA ARG A 612 23.16 19.21 -38.64
C ARG A 612 22.52 20.48 -39.22
N PRO A 613 23.25 21.32 -39.95
CA PRO A 613 22.70 22.55 -40.54
C PRO A 613 21.49 22.30 -41.45
N GLU A 614 21.45 21.14 -42.13
CA GLU A 614 20.38 20.76 -43.06
C GLU A 614 19.00 20.59 -42.42
N ASP A 615 18.94 20.30 -41.11
CA ASP A 615 17.68 20.08 -40.39
C ASP A 615 17.01 21.40 -39.93
N TYR A 616 17.71 22.54 -40.10
CA TYR A 616 17.26 23.87 -39.68
C TYR A 616 17.02 24.86 -40.84
N LEU A 617 17.09 24.38 -42.09
CA LEU A 617 16.68 25.15 -43.27
C LEU A 617 15.18 25.41 -43.27
N ARG A 618 14.75 26.61 -43.69
CA ARG A 618 13.32 26.92 -43.81
C ARG A 618 12.69 26.06 -44.91
N ALA A 619 11.42 25.71 -44.74
CA ALA A 619 10.71 24.80 -45.65
C ALA A 619 10.70 25.28 -47.12
N GLU A 620 10.70 26.60 -47.32
CA GLU A 620 10.80 27.28 -48.61
C GLU A 620 12.18 27.09 -49.29
N GLU A 621 13.29 27.15 -48.54
CA GLU A 621 14.65 26.88 -49.08
C GLU A 621 14.86 25.38 -49.40
N LYS A 622 14.18 24.50 -48.66
CA LYS A 622 14.23 23.05 -48.87
C LYS A 622 13.47 22.60 -50.13
N GLU A 623 12.44 23.35 -50.53
CA GLU A 623 11.71 23.12 -51.78
C GLU A 623 12.47 23.69 -52.99
N GLU A 624 13.20 24.80 -52.84
CA GLU A 624 14.09 25.35 -53.88
C GLU A 624 15.25 24.39 -54.22
N ASP A 625 15.93 23.84 -53.21
CA ASP A 625 17.01 22.85 -53.41
C ASP A 625 16.52 21.54 -54.08
N ALA A 626 15.25 21.17 -53.86
CA ALA A 626 14.64 19.98 -54.45
C ALA A 626 14.17 20.22 -55.90
N GLN A 627 13.78 21.46 -56.23
CA GLN A 627 13.41 21.87 -57.59
C GLN A 627 14.63 22.06 -58.49
N ASP A 628 15.74 22.58 -57.96
CA ASP A 628 17.02 22.71 -58.68
C ASP A 628 17.66 21.34 -59.00
N ALA A 629 17.41 20.32 -58.19
CA ALA A 629 17.84 18.94 -58.44
C ALA A 629 17.00 18.21 -59.51
N GLN A 630 15.81 18.72 -59.85
CA GLN A 630 14.88 18.09 -60.79
C GLN A 630 14.96 18.64 -62.22
N ASP A 631 15.55 19.82 -62.42
CA ASP A 631 15.67 20.48 -63.74
C ASP A 631 17.01 20.22 -64.46
N SER A 632 17.85 19.34 -63.92
CA SER A 632 19.08 18.87 -64.56
C SER A 632 18.85 17.56 -65.34
N ARG A 633 18.36 17.68 -66.58
CA ARG A 633 18.39 16.56 -67.56
C ARG A 633 19.80 16.35 -68.11
N PRO A 634 20.30 15.10 -68.25
CA PRO A 634 21.61 14.84 -68.81
C PRO A 634 21.50 14.55 -70.32
N ASP A 635 21.84 15.54 -71.16
CA ASP A 635 22.24 15.29 -72.54
C ASP A 635 23.66 15.85 -72.77
N ASP A 636 24.56 14.93 -73.09
CA ASP A 636 25.76 15.04 -73.92
C ASP A 636 27.04 15.81 -73.49
N VAL A 637 28.14 15.06 -73.64
CA VAL A 637 29.54 15.43 -73.96
C VAL A 637 30.43 16.07 -72.88
N ASP A 638 31.32 15.22 -72.38
CA ASP A 638 32.79 15.39 -72.34
C ASP A 638 33.38 16.74 -71.92
N GLY A 639 34.12 16.74 -70.81
CA GLY A 639 35.17 17.73 -70.58
C GLY A 639 35.38 18.21 -69.15
N ARG A 640 36.60 17.91 -68.66
CA ARG A 640 37.37 18.59 -67.60
C ARG A 640 37.19 18.05 -66.18
N LEU A 641 38.12 17.21 -65.72
CA LEU A 641 39.46 17.55 -65.18
C LEU A 641 39.37 18.18 -63.79
N GLY A 642 39.57 17.38 -62.73
CA GLY A 642 39.83 17.96 -61.42
C GLY A 642 39.68 17.08 -60.18
N SER A 643 40.17 15.83 -60.17
CA SER A 643 40.54 15.22 -58.87
C SER A 643 41.64 14.17 -59.03
N LYS A 644 42.83 14.58 -58.60
CA LYS A 644 44.07 13.80 -58.57
C LYS A 644 44.03 12.79 -57.42
N ARG A 645 44.31 11.53 -57.79
CA ARG A 645 45.22 10.55 -57.17
C ARG A 645 45.26 10.45 -55.62
N LYS A 646 44.68 9.36 -55.14
CA LYS A 646 45.34 8.19 -54.54
C LYS A 646 46.67 8.43 -53.80
N TRP A 647 46.67 8.15 -52.50
CA TRP A 647 47.72 7.41 -51.81
C TRP A 647 47.10 6.20 -51.08
N GLU A 648 47.41 5.01 -51.59
CA GLU A 648 47.58 3.76 -50.81
C GLU A 648 48.81 3.95 -49.90
N GLU A 649 49.00 3.31 -48.74
CA GLU A 649 48.98 1.88 -48.38
C GLU A 649 49.12 1.84 -46.82
N GLY A 650 48.68 0.85 -46.04
CA GLY A 650 48.23 -0.47 -46.41
C GLY A 650 47.73 -1.33 -45.24
N ASN A 651 47.21 -2.49 -45.67
CA ASN A 651 47.14 -3.81 -45.05
C ASN A 651 46.48 -4.02 -43.67
N GLY A 652 45.39 -4.80 -43.68
CA GLY A 652 44.81 -5.43 -42.49
C GLY A 652 43.44 -6.05 -42.76
N THR A 653 43.45 -7.25 -43.34
CA THR A 653 42.41 -8.30 -43.32
C THR A 653 41.19 -8.09 -42.40
N ASP A 654 39.98 -8.04 -42.97
CA ASP A 654 38.92 -9.03 -42.64
C ASP A 654 37.68 -8.87 -43.53
N SER A 655 37.42 -9.92 -44.30
CA SER A 655 36.21 -10.13 -45.08
C SER A 655 35.43 -11.28 -44.47
N ASN A 656 34.26 -11.02 -43.89
CA ASN A 656 33.09 -11.90 -44.06
C ASN A 656 31.80 -11.27 -43.50
N LYS A 657 31.04 -10.64 -44.40
CA LYS A 657 29.58 -10.64 -44.35
C LYS A 657 29.10 -12.05 -44.67
N ARG A 658 28.29 -12.67 -43.80
CA ARG A 658 27.44 -13.81 -44.19
C ARG A 658 25.97 -13.49 -43.94
N SER A 659 25.25 -13.56 -45.05
CA SER A 659 23.80 -13.65 -45.21
C SER A 659 23.25 -14.93 -44.57
N ASN A 660 22.15 -14.81 -43.84
CA ASN A 660 21.44 -15.94 -43.26
C ASN A 660 20.32 -16.39 -44.21
N ALA A 661 20.38 -17.63 -44.68
CA ALA A 661 19.34 -18.27 -45.48
C ALA A 661 18.98 -19.62 -44.82
N ARG A 662 17.68 -19.80 -44.57
CA ARG A 662 17.05 -21.00 -44.02
C ARG A 662 17.26 -22.23 -44.91
N ARG A 663 17.46 -23.40 -44.30
CA ARG A 663 17.16 -24.71 -44.91
C ARG A 663 16.87 -25.77 -43.83
N GLU A 664 15.83 -26.56 -44.10
CA GLU A 664 15.32 -27.68 -43.30
C GLU A 664 16.25 -28.91 -43.29
N GLY A 665 16.24 -29.64 -42.15
CA GLY A 665 16.10 -31.10 -42.04
C GLY A 665 17.33 -32.02 -42.15
N SER A 666 17.73 -32.67 -41.04
CA SER A 666 18.00 -34.13 -40.90
C SER A 666 18.53 -34.49 -39.50
N VAL A 667 18.21 -35.72 -39.08
CA VAL A 667 18.34 -36.38 -37.75
C VAL A 667 19.75 -36.92 -37.47
N ASP A 668 20.02 -37.17 -36.18
CA ASP A 668 21.16 -37.84 -35.49
C ASP A 668 22.41 -37.01 -35.14
N ASP A 669 22.50 -36.55 -33.88
CA ASP A 669 23.53 -37.03 -32.94
C ASP A 669 23.30 -36.52 -31.50
N VAL A 670 23.72 -37.33 -30.54
CA VAL A 670 23.46 -37.24 -29.09
C VAL A 670 24.62 -36.51 -28.38
N ASP A 671 24.26 -35.69 -27.38
CA ASP A 671 25.08 -35.19 -26.26
C ASP A 671 26.27 -34.23 -26.50
N MET A 672 26.03 -32.93 -26.26
CA MET A 672 26.93 -32.05 -25.50
C MET A 672 26.21 -30.74 -25.11
N LEU A 673 25.79 -30.66 -23.85
CA LEU A 673 25.20 -29.45 -23.25
C LEU A 673 26.28 -28.41 -22.95
N THR A 674 26.46 -27.43 -23.84
CA THR A 674 27.12 -26.16 -23.53
C THR A 674 26.09 -25.14 -23.07
N ALA A 675 26.18 -24.78 -21.79
CA ALA A 675 25.41 -23.71 -21.16
C ALA A 675 25.78 -22.35 -21.77
N ALA A 676 24.78 -21.68 -22.35
CA ALA A 676 24.79 -20.26 -22.67
C ALA A 676 23.47 -19.66 -22.16
N ASP A 677 23.61 -18.50 -21.53
CA ASP A 677 22.55 -17.62 -21.06
C ASP A 677 21.36 -17.51 -22.02
N GLY A 678 20.15 -17.58 -21.48
CA GLY A 678 18.89 -17.40 -22.19
C GLY A 678 17.92 -18.51 -21.87
N HIS A 679 16.68 -18.13 -21.50
CA HIS A 679 15.55 -19.05 -21.52
C HIS A 679 15.58 -19.84 -22.84
N LEU A 680 15.39 -21.17 -22.76
CA LEU A 680 15.14 -21.96 -23.97
C LEU A 680 13.95 -21.31 -24.67
N ALA A 681 14.15 -20.80 -25.88
CA ALA A 681 13.08 -20.24 -26.70
C ALA A 681 11.94 -21.27 -26.77
N ASP A 682 10.84 -20.97 -26.10
CA ASP A 682 9.70 -21.86 -25.97
C ASP A 682 8.69 -21.51 -27.05
N GLU A 683 7.96 -22.50 -27.57
CA GLU A 683 7.00 -22.26 -28.64
C GLU A 683 5.83 -21.33 -28.24
N LEU A 684 5.74 -20.95 -26.96
CA LEU A 684 4.78 -19.99 -26.41
C LEU A 684 5.21 -18.53 -26.64
N ASP A 685 6.50 -18.27 -26.84
CA ASP A 685 7.06 -16.92 -27.08
C ASP A 685 6.85 -16.48 -28.53
N ASP A 686 6.80 -17.44 -29.46
CA ASP A 686 6.61 -17.23 -30.90
C ASP A 686 5.14 -16.97 -31.30
N ILE A 687 4.19 -17.00 -30.35
CA ILE A 687 2.78 -16.74 -30.65
C ILE A 687 2.57 -15.24 -30.87
N GLU A 688 2.19 -14.87 -32.09
CA GLU A 688 1.76 -13.51 -32.42
C GLU A 688 0.39 -13.21 -31.80
N ASP A 689 0.26 -12.02 -31.21
CA ASP A 689 -0.99 -11.58 -30.60
C ASP A 689 -2.04 -11.37 -31.67
N VAL A 690 -3.18 -12.04 -31.53
CA VAL A 690 -4.41 -11.56 -32.14
C VAL A 690 -4.78 -10.32 -31.33
N VAL A 691 -4.50 -9.15 -31.88
CA VAL A 691 -4.99 -7.88 -31.34
C VAL A 691 -6.51 -7.98 -31.37
N GLU A 692 -7.12 -8.32 -30.24
CA GLU A 692 -8.55 -8.11 -30.08
C GLU A 692 -8.78 -6.61 -30.31
N GLU A 693 -9.63 -6.26 -31.26
CA GLU A 693 -9.96 -4.87 -31.54
C GLU A 693 -10.45 -4.24 -30.22
N GLU A 694 -9.60 -3.42 -29.60
CA GLU A 694 -10.04 -2.62 -28.46
C GLU A 694 -11.25 -1.82 -28.94
N ILE A 695 -12.40 -2.08 -28.33
CA ILE A 695 -13.63 -1.33 -28.62
C ILE A 695 -13.38 0.11 -28.14
N LEU A 696 -12.87 0.93 -29.05
CA LEU A 696 -12.58 2.34 -28.86
C LEU A 696 -13.90 3.11 -28.95
N GLY A 697 -14.68 3.07 -27.88
CA GLY A 697 -15.98 3.74 -27.83
C GLY A 697 -16.77 3.46 -26.55
N PRO A 698 -17.90 4.16 -26.36
CA PRO A 698 -18.81 3.86 -25.27
C PRO A 698 -19.35 2.44 -25.42
N SER A 699 -19.47 1.72 -24.30
CA SER A 699 -19.82 0.31 -24.30
C SER A 699 -20.85 -0.02 -23.23
N LYS A 700 -21.55 -1.12 -23.41
CA LYS A 700 -22.41 -1.76 -22.40
C LYS A 700 -21.81 -3.07 -21.92
N LEU A 701 -22.21 -3.45 -20.71
CA LEU A 701 -21.88 -4.72 -20.10
C LEU A 701 -22.91 -5.77 -20.50
N THR A 702 -22.47 -6.77 -21.26
CA THR A 702 -23.30 -7.95 -21.57
C THR A 702 -22.78 -9.12 -20.75
N THR A 703 -23.67 -9.76 -19.98
CA THR A 703 -23.36 -10.95 -19.19
C THR A 703 -23.98 -12.18 -19.84
N SER A 704 -23.18 -13.24 -20.04
CA SER A 704 -23.67 -14.55 -20.46
C SER A 704 -23.39 -15.57 -19.35
N SER A 705 -24.29 -16.52 -19.14
CA SER A 705 -24.09 -17.58 -18.15
C SER A 705 -23.90 -18.90 -18.87
N GLU A 706 -22.82 -19.60 -18.53
CA GLU A 706 -22.54 -20.96 -19.01
C GLU A 706 -22.53 -21.93 -17.83
N THR A 707 -22.99 -23.16 -18.05
CA THR A 707 -22.92 -24.22 -17.03
C THR A 707 -21.79 -25.19 -17.37
N VAL A 708 -20.81 -25.29 -16.49
CA VAL A 708 -19.65 -26.19 -16.63
C VAL A 708 -19.81 -27.35 -15.65
N THR A 709 -19.53 -28.58 -16.10
CA THR A 709 -19.51 -29.76 -15.22
C THR A 709 -18.15 -29.91 -14.56
N VAL A 710 -18.13 -30.01 -13.23
CA VAL A 710 -16.89 -30.06 -12.45
C VAL A 710 -16.58 -31.49 -12.04
N ASN A 711 -15.62 -32.09 -12.72
CA ASN A 711 -15.08 -33.42 -12.45
C ASN A 711 -13.72 -33.39 -11.74
N LEU A 712 -13.03 -32.23 -11.75
CA LEU A 712 -11.72 -32.07 -11.10
C LEU A 712 -11.78 -32.32 -9.58
N ARG A 713 -10.61 -32.56 -8.98
CA ARG A 713 -10.45 -32.65 -7.53
C ARG A 713 -10.22 -31.27 -6.93
N ILE A 714 -10.67 -31.06 -5.71
CA ILE A 714 -10.52 -29.81 -4.96
C ILE A 714 -9.69 -30.11 -3.71
N GLY A 715 -8.63 -29.32 -3.50
CA GLY A 715 -7.80 -29.28 -2.31
C GLY A 715 -7.77 -27.88 -1.71
N PHE A 716 -7.37 -27.79 -0.44
CA PHE A 716 -7.18 -26.52 0.24
C PHE A 716 -5.91 -26.53 1.07
N VAL A 717 -5.14 -25.45 0.98
CA VAL A 717 -4.00 -25.19 1.85
C VAL A 717 -3.98 -23.70 2.18
N ASP A 718 -4.07 -23.33 3.45
CA ASP A 718 -4.20 -21.92 3.87
C ASP A 718 -2.88 -21.13 3.71
N PHE A 719 -2.74 -20.40 2.61
CA PHE A 719 -1.66 -19.46 2.30
C PHE A 719 -2.11 -18.00 2.38
N SER A 720 -3.22 -17.71 3.06
CA SER A 720 -3.75 -16.35 3.22
C SER A 720 -2.78 -15.40 3.92
N GLY A 721 -1.89 -15.91 4.77
CA GLY A 721 -0.91 -15.10 5.49
C GLY A 721 -1.59 -14.07 6.39
N LEU A 722 -2.60 -14.48 7.16
CA LEU A 722 -3.30 -13.67 8.18
C LEU A 722 -3.05 -14.24 9.57
N HIS A 723 -3.39 -13.47 10.60
CA HIS A 723 -3.31 -13.91 11.98
C HIS A 723 -4.28 -15.05 12.29
N ASP A 724 -3.90 -15.89 13.25
CA ASP A 724 -4.70 -17.00 13.74
C ASP A 724 -5.24 -16.71 15.16
N LYS A 725 -6.15 -17.57 15.64
CA LYS A 725 -6.74 -17.45 16.97
C LYS A 725 -5.69 -17.33 18.08
N ARG A 726 -4.59 -18.10 17.96
CA ARG A 726 -3.52 -18.13 18.96
C ARG A 726 -2.72 -16.83 18.97
N SER A 727 -2.38 -16.27 17.80
CA SER A 727 -1.64 -15.01 17.72
C SER A 727 -2.46 -13.86 18.29
N LEU A 728 -3.75 -13.76 17.95
CA LEU A 728 -4.66 -12.75 18.51
C LEU A 728 -4.73 -12.82 20.03
N ASN A 729 -5.00 -14.02 20.57
CA ASN A 729 -5.12 -14.24 22.02
C ASN A 729 -3.83 -13.97 22.79
N ASN A 730 -2.66 -14.10 22.15
CA ASN A 730 -1.37 -13.82 22.79
C ASN A 730 -0.97 -12.34 22.65
N LEU A 731 -1.17 -11.72 21.48
CA LEU A 731 -0.70 -10.37 21.19
C LEU A 731 -1.58 -9.27 21.77
N ILE A 732 -2.92 -9.39 21.66
CA ILE A 732 -3.84 -8.35 22.14
C ILE A 732 -3.61 -8.06 23.64
N PRO A 733 -3.48 -9.06 24.52
CA PRO A 733 -3.16 -8.81 25.92
C PRO A 733 -1.79 -8.16 26.11
N LEU A 734 -0.78 -8.48 25.29
CA LEU A 734 0.56 -7.90 25.37
C LEU A 734 0.57 -6.41 24.98
N ILE A 735 -0.17 -6.04 23.95
CA ILE A 735 -0.32 -4.65 23.46
C ILE A 735 -1.00 -3.77 24.53
N GLN A 736 -1.96 -4.31 25.28
CA GLN A 736 -2.73 -3.60 26.32
C GLN A 736 -3.44 -2.34 25.78
N PRO A 737 -4.24 -2.43 24.71
CA PRO A 737 -5.00 -1.28 24.23
C PRO A 737 -6.00 -0.81 25.29
N ARG A 738 -6.24 0.49 25.40
CA ARG A 738 -7.30 1.02 26.29
C ARG A 738 -8.69 0.69 25.75
N LYS A 739 -8.88 0.88 24.44
CA LYS A 739 -10.09 0.53 23.70
C LYS A 739 -9.71 -0.39 22.53
N LEU A 740 -10.52 -1.41 22.28
CA LEU A 740 -10.33 -2.34 21.16
C LEU A 740 -11.52 -2.21 20.22
N ILE A 741 -11.28 -1.97 18.94
CA ILE A 741 -12.30 -1.95 17.89
C ILE A 741 -12.03 -3.13 16.97
N LEU A 742 -12.99 -4.03 16.85
CA LEU A 742 -12.91 -5.16 15.93
C LEU A 742 -13.68 -4.83 14.65
N VAL A 743 -12.98 -4.91 13.53
CA VAL A 743 -13.51 -4.75 12.17
C VAL A 743 -13.20 -5.99 11.35
N GLY A 744 -13.68 -6.08 10.11
CA GLY A 744 -13.52 -7.30 9.33
C GLY A 744 -14.39 -8.45 9.85
N GLY A 745 -14.26 -9.60 9.19
CA GLY A 745 -14.74 -10.91 9.62
C GLY A 745 -16.26 -11.06 9.66
N SER A 746 -16.71 -12.31 9.71
CA SER A 746 -18.15 -12.58 9.87
C SER A 746 -18.63 -12.11 11.25
N GLN A 747 -19.94 -11.85 11.37
CA GLN A 747 -20.53 -11.47 12.66
C GLN A 747 -20.24 -12.51 13.77
N GLU A 748 -20.22 -13.80 13.42
CA GLU A 748 -19.87 -14.89 14.33
C GLU A 748 -18.39 -14.85 14.75
N GLU A 749 -17.47 -14.64 13.81
CA GLU A 749 -16.03 -14.51 14.09
C GLU A 749 -15.75 -13.29 14.99
N THR A 750 -16.40 -12.16 14.73
CA THR A 750 -16.22 -10.92 15.49
C THR A 750 -16.76 -11.03 16.91
N THR A 751 -17.96 -11.60 17.09
CA THR A 751 -18.59 -11.74 18.42
C THR A 751 -17.83 -12.73 19.32
N THR A 752 -17.34 -13.83 18.75
CA THR A 752 -16.53 -14.81 19.48
C THR A 752 -15.18 -14.24 19.91
N LEU A 753 -14.48 -13.52 19.02
CA LEU A 753 -13.23 -12.85 19.36
C LEU A 753 -13.43 -11.76 20.41
N ALA A 754 -14.51 -10.97 20.31
CA ALA A 754 -14.83 -9.93 21.28
C ALA A 754 -14.99 -10.51 22.70
N ALA A 755 -15.68 -11.65 22.82
CA ALA A 755 -15.86 -12.33 24.10
C ALA A 755 -14.52 -12.87 24.66
N ASP A 756 -13.67 -13.46 23.81
CA ASP A 756 -12.35 -13.96 24.21
C ASP A 756 -11.44 -12.79 24.67
N CYS A 757 -11.40 -11.69 23.93
CA CYS A 757 -10.60 -10.50 24.24
C CYS A 757 -11.04 -9.81 25.55
N LYS A 758 -12.35 -9.67 25.80
CA LYS A 758 -12.87 -9.11 27.06
C LYS A 758 -12.36 -9.90 28.27
N LYS A 759 -12.43 -11.23 28.21
CA LYS A 759 -11.94 -12.12 29.27
C LYS A 759 -10.44 -12.01 29.49
N LEU A 760 -9.65 -12.03 28.41
CA LEU A 760 -8.19 -11.97 28.49
C LEU A 760 -7.67 -10.63 29.02
N LEU A 761 -8.28 -9.52 28.59
CA LEU A 761 -7.90 -8.18 29.04
C LEU A 761 -8.33 -7.93 30.49
N ALA A 762 -9.55 -8.35 30.89
CA ALA A 762 -10.01 -8.25 32.27
C ALA A 762 -9.14 -9.05 33.25
N ALA A 763 -8.81 -10.30 32.90
CA ALA A 763 -7.96 -11.17 33.71
C ALA A 763 -6.57 -10.56 34.00
N ARG A 764 -5.99 -9.84 33.04
CA ARG A 764 -4.67 -9.21 33.19
C ARG A 764 -4.72 -7.95 34.07
N ILE A 765 -5.83 -7.22 34.05
CA ILE A 765 -6.04 -6.02 34.88
C ILE A 765 -6.34 -6.38 36.34
N GLY A 766 -6.65 -7.66 36.62
CA GLY A 766 -7.05 -8.12 37.95
C GLY A 766 -8.46 -7.65 38.32
N ALA A 767 -9.23 -7.19 37.34
CA ALA A 767 -10.63 -6.81 37.49
C ALA A 767 -11.49 -8.08 37.41
N SER A 768 -12.38 -8.27 38.37
CA SER A 768 -13.40 -9.33 38.33
C SER A 768 -14.57 -9.01 37.40
N ASP A 769 -14.70 -7.74 37.01
CA ASP A 769 -15.76 -7.25 36.12
C ASP A 769 -15.29 -7.23 34.66
N GLU A 770 -16.02 -7.94 33.80
CA GLU A 770 -15.83 -7.95 32.33
C GLU A 770 -16.12 -6.58 31.68
N SER A 771 -16.70 -5.63 32.43
CA SER A 771 -17.05 -4.29 31.97
C SER A 771 -15.90 -3.28 32.02
N ALA A 772 -14.75 -3.64 32.59
CA ALA A 772 -13.60 -2.73 32.71
C ALA A 772 -12.85 -2.48 31.38
N VAL A 773 -13.18 -3.22 30.32
CA VAL A 773 -12.51 -3.17 29.02
C VAL A 773 -13.51 -2.87 27.90
N ASP A 774 -13.31 -1.74 27.24
CA ASP A 774 -14.14 -1.29 26.13
C ASP A 774 -13.73 -2.02 24.83
N VAL A 775 -14.54 -3.00 24.42
CA VAL A 775 -14.40 -3.68 23.12
C VAL A 775 -15.63 -3.37 22.27
N PHE A 776 -15.40 -2.72 21.13
CA PHE A 776 -16.42 -2.30 20.17
C PHE A 776 -16.42 -3.21 18.95
N THR A 777 -17.63 -3.54 18.45
CA THR A 777 -17.87 -4.34 17.25
C THR A 777 -18.87 -3.60 16.35
N PRO A 778 -18.45 -2.49 15.71
CA PRO A 778 -19.35 -1.71 14.86
C PRO A 778 -19.86 -2.50 13.66
N GLU A 779 -21.07 -2.17 13.22
CA GLU A 779 -21.59 -2.56 11.91
C GLU A 779 -21.21 -1.52 10.85
N VAL A 780 -21.33 -1.88 9.57
CA VAL A 780 -21.05 -0.96 8.45
C VAL A 780 -21.91 0.31 8.57
N GLY A 781 -21.25 1.47 8.49
CA GLY A 781 -21.87 2.80 8.59
C GLY A 781 -22.13 3.28 10.02
N THR A 782 -21.82 2.47 11.05
CA THR A 782 -22.00 2.89 12.45
C THR A 782 -20.76 3.59 12.98
N THR A 783 -20.93 4.81 13.48
CA THR A 783 -19.85 5.58 14.09
C THR A 783 -19.67 5.21 15.56
N VAL A 784 -18.44 4.94 15.96
CA VAL A 784 -18.03 4.63 17.34
C VAL A 784 -17.16 5.76 17.86
N ASP A 785 -17.54 6.33 19.00
CA ASP A 785 -16.68 7.25 19.75
C ASP A 785 -15.72 6.44 20.63
N ALA A 786 -14.45 6.43 20.23
CA ALA A 786 -13.38 5.75 20.93
C ALA A 786 -12.40 6.74 21.59
N SER A 787 -12.81 8.00 21.77
CA SER A 787 -12.03 8.97 22.53
C SER A 787 -11.91 8.59 24.00
N VAL A 788 -10.83 8.99 24.66
CA VAL A 788 -10.68 8.82 26.10
C VAL A 788 -10.69 10.21 26.72
N ASP A 789 -11.53 10.42 27.74
CA ASP A 789 -11.60 11.66 28.53
C ASP A 789 -10.35 11.82 29.41
N THR A 790 -9.18 11.92 28.79
CA THR A 790 -7.96 12.36 29.48
C THR A 790 -7.86 13.87 29.35
N ASN A 791 -8.34 14.58 30.37
CA ASN A 791 -8.06 15.99 30.55
C ASN A 791 -6.56 16.16 30.81
N ALA A 792 -5.81 16.50 29.77
CA ALA A 792 -4.39 16.75 29.87
C ALA A 792 -4.12 18.24 29.79
N TRP A 793 -3.29 18.72 30.71
CA TRP A 793 -2.96 20.12 30.85
C TRP A 793 -1.46 20.25 30.74
N VAL A 794 -0.98 21.13 29.86
CA VAL A 794 0.44 21.46 29.78
C VAL A 794 0.74 22.44 30.89
N VAL A 795 1.38 21.97 31.96
CA VAL A 795 1.78 22.79 33.10
C VAL A 795 3.25 23.18 32.95
N LYS A 796 3.54 24.47 32.89
CA LYS A 796 4.91 24.99 32.86
C LYS A 796 5.49 24.95 34.27
N LEU A 797 6.71 24.44 34.45
CA LEU A 797 7.40 24.55 35.73
C LEU A 797 7.97 25.96 35.89
N GLY A 798 7.68 26.63 37.00
CA GLY A 798 8.20 27.97 37.30
C GLY A 798 9.71 27.96 37.54
N ASP A 799 10.40 29.03 37.13
CA ASP A 799 11.87 29.15 37.24
C ASP A 799 12.37 29.00 38.69
N SER A 800 11.55 29.41 39.66
CA SER A 800 11.87 29.31 41.08
C SER A 800 11.83 27.87 41.59
N LEU A 801 10.94 27.05 41.02
CA LEU A 801 10.81 25.62 41.32
C LEU A 801 11.94 24.83 40.66
N ILE A 802 12.25 25.12 39.39
CA ILE A 802 13.34 24.48 38.65
C ILE A 802 14.68 24.63 39.38
N LYS A 803 14.97 25.82 39.91
CA LYS A 803 16.20 26.10 40.69
C LYS A 803 16.29 25.30 41.99
N LYS A 804 15.17 24.81 42.53
CA LYS A 804 15.10 24.01 43.77
C LYS A 804 15.06 22.50 43.52
N LEU A 805 14.97 22.06 42.26
CA LEU A 805 14.95 20.63 41.91
C LEU A 805 16.28 19.96 42.29
N LYS A 806 16.20 18.96 43.17
CA LYS A 806 17.34 18.11 43.55
C LYS A 806 17.23 16.77 42.83
N TRP A 807 17.98 16.63 41.75
CA TRP A 807 18.04 15.38 40.98
C TRP A 807 18.79 14.30 41.78
N GLN A 808 18.15 13.15 41.97
CA GLN A 808 18.77 11.94 42.49
C GLN A 808 19.08 11.03 41.30
N ASN A 809 20.35 10.69 41.08
CA ASN A 809 20.74 9.78 40.01
C ASN A 809 20.76 8.34 40.53
N LEU A 810 19.91 7.49 39.96
CA LEU A 810 19.87 6.07 40.25
C LEU A 810 19.99 5.27 38.96
N ARG A 811 21.08 4.50 38.85
CA ARG A 811 21.34 3.57 37.73
C ARG A 811 21.21 4.23 36.34
N GLY A 812 21.59 5.51 36.22
CA GLY A 812 21.56 6.25 34.95
C GLY A 812 20.25 7.00 34.67
N LEU A 813 19.24 6.87 35.53
CA LEU A 813 18.00 7.66 35.48
C LEU A 813 18.01 8.73 36.57
N GLY A 814 17.69 9.97 36.18
CA GLY A 814 17.50 11.08 37.12
C GLY A 814 16.07 11.11 37.65
N ILE A 815 15.91 10.99 38.97
CA ILE A 815 14.62 11.03 39.65
C ILE A 815 14.53 12.34 40.43
N VAL A 816 13.39 13.03 40.32
CA VAL A 816 13.08 14.21 41.11
C VAL A 816 11.60 14.25 41.46
N THR A 817 11.29 14.68 42.67
CA THR A 817 9.90 14.82 43.17
C THR A 817 9.52 16.28 43.17
N ILE A 818 8.38 16.60 42.57
CA ILE A 818 7.92 17.98 42.39
C ILE A 818 6.64 18.19 43.20
N THR A 819 6.67 19.16 44.11
CA THR A 819 5.52 19.64 44.87
C THR A 819 5.47 21.14 44.74
N GLY A 820 4.36 21.68 44.25
CA GLY A 820 4.24 23.11 43.95
C GLY A 820 2.80 23.59 44.00
N GLN A 821 2.62 24.90 44.03
CA GLN A 821 1.33 25.56 43.88
C GLN A 821 1.08 25.81 42.39
N LEU A 822 -0.09 25.41 41.88
CA LEU A 822 -0.51 25.74 40.52
C LEU A 822 -1.05 27.18 40.49
N LEU A 823 -0.40 28.06 39.73
CA LEU A 823 -0.78 29.44 39.49
C LEU A 823 -1.15 29.63 38.02
N GLY A 824 -2.04 30.57 37.71
CA GLY A 824 -2.30 30.99 36.35
C GLY A 824 -1.55 32.29 36.06
N GLU A 825 -0.60 32.28 35.13
CA GLU A 825 0.05 33.51 34.64
C GLU A 825 -0.71 34.00 33.40
N SER A 826 -1.15 35.26 33.42
CA SER A 826 -1.72 35.96 32.27
C SER A 826 -0.62 36.68 31.49
N HIS A 827 -0.32 36.21 30.29
CA HIS A 827 0.59 36.92 29.38
C HIS A 827 -0.19 37.91 28.51
N ALA A 828 0.18 39.20 28.57
CA ALA A 828 -0.18 40.15 27.53
C ALA A 828 0.71 39.88 26.30
N ILE A 829 0.10 39.60 25.15
CA ILE A 829 0.81 39.35 23.89
C ILE A 829 1.57 40.62 23.50
N SER A 830 2.91 40.59 23.58
CA SER A 830 3.77 41.50 22.81
C SER A 830 4.19 40.76 21.55
N GLU A 831 3.67 41.18 20.40
CA GLU A 831 4.14 40.70 19.09
C GLU A 831 5.65 40.89 18.96
N SER A 832 6.37 39.80 18.70
CA SER A 832 7.75 39.86 18.21
C SER A 832 7.78 39.33 16.79
N THR A 833 7.58 40.22 15.83
CA THR A 833 8.06 40.05 14.45
C THR A 833 9.50 40.55 14.36
N GLY A 834 10.32 39.84 13.59
CA GLY A 834 11.76 40.02 13.57
C GLY A 834 12.29 41.27 12.83
N SER A 835 13.60 41.46 12.99
CA SER A 835 14.57 42.17 12.14
C SER A 835 15.19 43.47 12.66
N ASN A 836 16.49 43.59 12.35
CA ASN A 836 17.51 44.50 12.86
C ASN A 836 17.33 45.99 12.51
N LYS A 837 17.70 46.91 13.42
CA LYS A 837 18.75 47.95 13.18
C LYS A 837 19.11 48.77 14.42
N ARG A 838 20.42 49.00 14.58
CA ARG A 838 21.07 50.00 15.46
C ARG A 838 20.46 51.40 15.36
N LEU A 839 20.28 52.09 16.48
CA LEU A 839 20.80 53.44 16.69
C LEU A 839 20.87 53.79 18.19
N LYS A 840 21.83 54.65 18.52
CA LYS A 840 22.35 54.97 19.85
C LYS A 840 22.33 56.49 19.99
N THR A 841 21.79 56.99 21.10
CA THR A 841 21.95 58.31 21.79
C THR A 841 20.66 58.59 22.57
N ALA A 842 20.56 59.34 23.67
CA ALA A 842 21.38 59.79 24.78
C ALA A 842 20.47 60.75 25.60
N SER A 843 20.46 60.61 26.94
CA SER A 843 20.19 61.64 27.98
C SER A 843 18.87 62.43 28.08
N ASN A 844 18.29 62.32 29.29
CA ASN A 844 17.84 63.37 30.23
C ASN A 844 16.38 63.88 30.28
N ASP A 845 15.90 63.78 31.54
CA ASP A 845 15.09 64.70 32.37
C ASP A 845 13.56 64.87 32.23
N ASP A 846 12.93 64.60 33.38
CA ASP A 846 11.93 65.36 34.12
C ASP A 846 10.52 65.66 33.54
N GLY A 847 9.53 65.13 34.27
CA GLY A 847 8.65 66.01 35.03
C GLY A 847 7.21 66.26 34.54
N ALA A 848 6.28 65.88 35.42
CA ALA A 848 4.98 66.53 35.70
C ALA A 848 3.72 66.20 34.86
N ALA A 849 2.85 65.45 35.56
CA ALA A 849 1.38 65.46 35.62
C ALA A 849 0.58 66.51 34.82
N PHE A 850 -0.53 66.06 34.19
CA PHE A 850 -1.83 66.75 34.19
C PHE A 850 -3.01 65.77 33.98
N LYS A 851 -4.15 66.10 34.61
CA LYS A 851 -5.42 65.35 34.76
C LYS A 851 -6.43 65.58 33.61
N GLY A 852 -7.45 64.71 33.52
CA GLY A 852 -8.82 65.01 33.04
C GLY A 852 -9.40 63.93 32.11
N GLU A 853 -10.29 63.05 32.61
CA GLU A 853 -11.77 62.99 32.34
C GLU A 853 -12.13 62.22 31.05
N GLU A 854 -12.61 60.97 31.17
CA GLU A 854 -14.02 60.50 31.20
C GLU A 854 -14.62 60.17 29.81
N GLY A 855 -15.13 58.93 29.69
CA GLY A 855 -16.15 58.55 28.70
C GLY A 855 -15.75 57.48 27.69
N GLY A 856 -16.33 56.27 27.82
CA GLY A 856 -16.38 55.28 26.74
C GLY A 856 -16.28 53.83 27.23
N GLU A 857 -17.42 53.25 27.60
CA GLU A 857 -17.56 51.79 27.76
C GLU A 857 -17.49 51.13 26.38
N ASP A 858 -16.42 50.38 26.11
CA ASP A 858 -16.42 49.33 25.09
C ASP A 858 -15.90 48.05 25.76
N PHE A 859 -16.80 47.08 25.95
CA PHE A 859 -16.50 45.74 26.43
C PHE A 859 -15.79 44.96 25.33
N ASP A 860 -14.48 45.14 25.21
CA ASP A 860 -13.63 44.30 24.37
C ASP A 860 -13.14 43.11 25.21
N ASN A 861 -13.87 42.00 25.12
CA ASN A 861 -13.61 40.76 25.85
C ASN A 861 -12.39 40.06 25.23
N LYS A 862 -11.18 40.58 25.48
CA LYS A 862 -9.94 39.88 25.16
C LYS A 862 -9.81 38.68 26.10
N GLU A 863 -10.04 37.48 25.58
CA GLU A 863 -9.73 36.24 26.28
C GLU A 863 -8.23 36.25 26.64
N VAL A 864 -7.95 36.45 27.93
CA VAL A 864 -6.60 36.37 28.47
C VAL A 864 -6.25 34.89 28.55
N GLU A 865 -5.33 34.44 27.71
CA GLU A 865 -4.83 33.06 27.73
C GLU A 865 -4.02 32.86 29.03
N VAL A 866 -4.62 32.18 30.01
CA VAL A 866 -3.99 31.88 31.31
C VAL A 866 -3.19 30.59 31.19
N VAL A 867 -1.85 30.69 31.22
CA VAL A 867 -0.99 29.51 31.19
C VAL A 867 -0.81 28.99 32.62
N PRO A 868 -1.09 27.71 32.91
CA PRO A 868 -0.89 27.13 34.24
C PRO A 868 0.62 26.91 34.51
N VAL A 869 1.13 27.58 35.53
CA VAL A 869 2.52 27.52 36.00
C VAL A 869 2.56 26.87 37.38
N LEU A 870 3.36 25.82 37.54
CA LEU A 870 3.62 25.20 38.84
C LEU A 870 4.82 25.89 39.50
N ASP A 871 4.56 26.63 40.58
CA ASP A 871 5.59 27.39 41.31
C ASP A 871 5.77 26.89 42.74
N THR A 872 6.76 27.43 43.45
CA THR A 872 7.09 26.99 44.82
C THR A 872 5.98 27.30 45.81
N LEU A 873 5.75 26.38 46.76
CA LEU A 873 4.73 26.54 47.79
C LEU A 873 5.03 27.75 48.69
N PRO A 874 4.04 28.61 48.99
CA PRO A 874 4.17 29.69 49.96
C PRO A 874 4.51 29.13 51.35
N LEU A 875 5.36 29.85 52.12
CA LEU A 875 5.80 29.40 53.45
C LEU A 875 4.64 29.08 54.42
N SER A 876 3.46 29.66 54.21
CA SER A 876 2.25 29.37 54.99
C SER A 876 1.66 27.97 54.75
N MET A 877 1.84 27.39 53.56
CA MET A 877 1.32 26.07 53.18
C MET A 877 2.34 24.93 53.32
N VAL A 878 3.64 25.25 53.40
CA VAL A 878 4.72 24.25 53.55
C VAL A 878 4.54 23.38 54.79
N SER A 879 4.02 23.94 55.89
CA SER A 879 3.76 23.22 57.15
C SER A 879 2.60 22.22 57.04
N ALA A 880 1.62 22.47 56.16
CA ALA A 880 0.46 21.60 55.96
C ALA A 880 0.74 20.42 55.01
N VAL A 881 1.70 20.56 54.09
CA VAL A 881 2.07 19.51 53.12
C VAL A 881 3.11 18.53 53.71
N ARG A 882 3.96 18.99 54.64
CA ARG A 882 4.96 18.13 55.33
C ARG A 882 4.35 16.99 56.14
N SER A 883 3.11 17.09 56.59
CA SER A 883 2.44 16.04 57.37
C SER A 883 1.87 14.89 56.52
N VAL A 884 1.80 15.05 55.19
CA VAL A 884 1.12 14.10 54.28
C VAL A 884 2.10 13.25 53.48
N ALA A 885 3.30 13.75 53.15
CA ALA A 885 4.28 13.00 52.36
C ALA A 885 5.19 12.13 53.25
N GLN A 886 4.84 10.85 53.47
CA GLN A 886 5.82 9.89 53.99
C GLN A 886 6.91 9.64 52.94
N PRO A 887 8.21 9.57 53.34
CA PRO A 887 9.29 9.33 52.40
C PRO A 887 9.15 7.94 51.77
N LEU A 888 8.75 7.89 50.50
CA LEU A 888 8.63 6.65 49.74
C LEU A 888 10.02 6.27 49.22
N HIS A 889 10.45 5.04 49.47
CA HIS A 889 11.73 4.55 48.95
C HIS A 889 11.46 3.82 47.63
N VAL A 890 12.00 4.32 46.52
CA VAL A 890 11.77 3.79 45.17
C VAL A 890 13.05 3.15 44.65
N GLY A 891 12.99 1.87 44.30
CA GLY A 891 14.12 1.13 43.74
C GLY A 891 14.13 -0.34 44.14
N ASP A 892 14.61 -1.20 43.26
CA ASP A 892 14.74 -2.63 43.55
C ASP A 892 16.18 -2.97 43.96
N LEU A 893 16.38 -3.20 45.27
CA LEU A 893 17.67 -3.62 45.82
C LEU A 893 17.92 -5.09 45.48
N ARG A 894 19.00 -5.35 44.74
CA ARG A 894 19.51 -6.70 44.49
C ARG A 894 20.57 -7.02 45.55
N LEU A 895 20.39 -8.14 46.25
CA LEU A 895 21.33 -8.57 47.31
C LEU A 895 22.75 -8.83 46.76
N THR A 896 22.87 -9.16 45.47
CA THR A 896 24.16 -9.29 44.78
C THR A 896 24.93 -7.98 44.69
N ASP A 897 24.22 -6.87 44.49
CA ASP A 897 24.82 -5.53 44.37
C ASP A 897 25.23 -5.02 45.75
N LEU A 898 24.38 -5.24 46.76
CA LEU A 898 24.70 -4.95 48.16
C LEU A 898 25.94 -5.74 48.61
N ARG A 899 26.06 -7.01 48.23
CA ARG A 899 27.26 -7.83 48.50
C ARG A 899 28.52 -7.21 47.88
N ARG A 900 28.46 -6.78 46.62
CA ARG A 900 29.60 -6.16 45.93
C ARG A 900 30.01 -4.85 46.60
N ALA A 901 29.04 -4.01 46.97
CA ALA A 901 29.28 -2.75 47.67
C ALA A 901 29.93 -2.98 49.05
N MET A 902 29.45 -3.96 49.81
CA MET A 902 30.01 -4.31 51.12
C MET A 902 31.43 -4.86 51.02
N LEU A 903 31.70 -5.74 50.05
CA LEU A 903 33.05 -6.23 49.78
C LEU A 903 34.00 -5.10 49.39
N SER A 904 33.54 -4.13 48.58
CA SER A 904 34.35 -2.95 48.23
C SER A 904 34.62 -2.00 49.39
N ALA A 905 33.74 -1.98 50.40
CA ALA A 905 33.90 -1.21 51.63
C ALA A 905 34.74 -1.95 52.70
N GLY A 906 35.28 -3.14 52.39
CA GLY A 906 36.13 -3.92 53.29
C GLY A 906 35.39 -4.85 54.24
N TYR A 907 34.09 -5.06 54.04
CA TYR A 907 33.25 -5.96 54.83
C TYR A 907 33.18 -7.36 54.22
N THR A 908 33.19 -8.40 55.06
CA THR A 908 32.95 -9.78 54.58
C THR A 908 31.45 -9.97 54.32
N ALA A 909 31.08 -10.47 53.14
CA ALA A 909 29.67 -10.64 52.76
C ALA A 909 29.45 -11.97 52.02
N GLU A 910 28.72 -12.88 52.67
CA GLU A 910 28.47 -14.26 52.23
C GLU A 910 26.97 -14.55 52.13
N PHE A 911 26.55 -15.25 51.09
CA PHE A 911 25.18 -15.77 51.01
C PHE A 911 25.08 -17.04 51.84
N ARG A 912 24.13 -17.07 52.77
CA ARG A 912 23.66 -18.32 53.40
C ARG A 912 22.27 -18.60 52.84
N GLY A 913 21.99 -19.86 52.50
CA GLY A 913 20.84 -20.28 51.68
C GLY A 913 19.49 -19.64 52.07
N GLU A 914 18.56 -19.60 51.11
CA GLU A 914 17.26 -18.88 51.19
C GLU A 914 17.34 -17.35 51.02
N GLY A 915 18.19 -16.86 50.10
CA GLY A 915 18.19 -15.44 49.73
C GLY A 915 18.57 -14.49 50.87
N THR A 916 19.38 -14.95 51.82
CA THR A 916 19.87 -14.16 52.95
C THR A 916 21.35 -13.83 52.77
N LEU A 917 21.69 -12.54 52.83
CA LEU A 917 23.07 -12.05 52.77
C LEU A 917 23.56 -11.75 54.20
N VAL A 918 24.62 -12.43 54.63
CA VAL A 918 25.24 -12.22 55.95
C VAL A 918 26.50 -11.40 55.80
N ILE A 919 26.59 -10.29 56.54
CA ILE A 919 27.69 -9.32 56.50
C ILE A 919 28.42 -9.35 57.85
N ASN A 920 29.74 -9.58 57.82
CA ASN A 920 30.62 -9.73 58.99
C ASN A 920 30.17 -10.78 60.03
N GLY A 921 29.39 -11.77 59.61
CA GLY A 921 28.80 -12.77 60.53
C GLY A 921 27.82 -12.19 61.55
N ALA A 922 27.50 -10.90 61.46
CA ALA A 922 26.82 -10.12 62.48
C ALA A 922 25.46 -9.55 62.02
N VAL A 923 25.33 -9.23 60.74
CA VAL A 923 24.12 -8.61 60.17
C VAL A 923 23.59 -9.49 59.04
N ALA A 924 22.34 -9.93 59.15
CA ALA A 924 21.64 -10.66 58.10
C ALA A 924 20.67 -9.73 57.38
N VAL A 925 20.76 -9.70 56.04
CA VAL A 925 19.84 -8.96 55.16
C VAL A 925 19.05 -9.97 54.34
N ARG A 926 17.73 -9.97 54.51
CA ARG A 926 16.80 -10.85 53.80
C ARG A 926 15.84 -10.03 52.95
N LYS A 927 15.54 -10.52 51.74
CA LYS A 927 14.50 -9.95 50.89
C LYS A 927 13.31 -10.91 50.84
N THR A 928 12.16 -10.46 51.34
CA THR A 928 10.91 -11.23 51.29
C THR A 928 10.31 -11.26 49.88
N ASN A 929 9.44 -12.23 49.60
CA ASN A 929 8.79 -12.38 48.28
C ASN A 929 7.91 -11.18 47.89
N MET A 930 7.52 -10.32 48.85
CA MET A 930 6.79 -9.08 48.61
C MET A 930 7.71 -7.85 48.40
N GLY A 931 9.02 -8.06 48.21
CA GLY A 931 9.98 -6.97 47.95
C GLY A 931 10.42 -6.18 49.19
N ARG A 932 9.96 -6.55 50.40
CA ARG A 932 10.37 -5.92 51.66
C ARG A 932 11.75 -6.44 52.10
N ILE A 933 12.64 -5.52 52.45
CA ILE A 933 13.99 -5.82 52.94
C ILE A 933 13.96 -5.82 54.47
N GLU A 934 14.41 -6.93 55.07
CA GLU A 934 14.55 -7.09 56.51
C GLU A 934 16.05 -7.13 56.85
N VAL A 935 16.46 -6.33 57.83
CA VAL A 935 17.84 -6.27 58.32
C VAL A 935 17.82 -6.65 59.79
N GLU A 936 18.40 -7.80 60.11
CA GLU A 936 18.46 -8.36 61.46
C GLU A 936 19.91 -8.37 61.95
N SER A 937 20.13 -7.94 63.20
CA SER A 937 21.42 -8.10 63.87
C SER A 937 21.42 -9.40 64.68
N VAL A 938 22.40 -10.27 64.45
CA VAL A 938 22.60 -11.48 65.25
C VAL A 938 23.29 -11.07 66.56
N GLY A 939 22.58 -11.19 67.69
CA GLY A 939 23.13 -10.85 69.01
C GLY A 939 24.20 -11.86 69.44
N VAL A 940 25.41 -11.40 69.71
CA VAL A 940 26.48 -12.19 70.33
C VAL A 940 26.74 -11.67 71.75
N ALA A 941 26.97 -12.57 72.70
CA ALA A 941 27.01 -12.33 74.14
C ALA A 941 28.25 -11.55 74.66
N ASP A 942 29.10 -11.00 73.79
CA ASP A 942 30.38 -10.39 74.17
C ASP A 942 30.35 -8.84 74.12
N PRO A 943 30.55 -8.12 75.25
CA PRO A 943 30.41 -6.66 75.32
C PRO A 943 31.39 -5.87 74.44
N SER A 944 32.59 -6.40 74.19
CA SER A 944 33.62 -5.77 73.33
C SER A 944 33.27 -5.82 71.84
N ALA A 945 32.57 -6.87 71.39
CA ALA A 945 32.13 -7.01 70.01
C ALA A 945 30.92 -6.11 69.67
N MET A 946 30.13 -5.73 70.68
CA MET A 946 28.87 -5.00 70.52
C MET A 946 29.04 -3.61 69.86
N MET A 947 30.16 -2.92 70.12
CA MET A 947 30.41 -1.57 69.57
C MET A 947 30.79 -1.62 68.08
N GLN A 948 31.60 -2.60 67.67
CA GLN A 948 31.93 -2.85 66.26
C GLN A 948 30.70 -3.35 65.47
N HIS A 949 29.86 -4.18 66.08
CA HIS A 949 28.69 -4.77 65.41
C HIS A 949 27.56 -3.74 65.23
N ARG A 950 27.41 -2.82 66.18
CA ARG A 950 26.50 -1.66 66.05
C ARG A 950 26.94 -0.76 64.90
N SER A 951 28.25 -0.53 64.74
CA SER A 951 28.80 0.19 63.58
C SER A 951 28.48 -0.53 62.27
N THR A 952 28.67 -1.86 62.19
CA THR A 952 28.34 -2.63 60.98
C THR A 952 26.86 -2.56 60.63
N PHE A 953 25.95 -2.61 61.61
CA PHE A 953 24.51 -2.50 61.34
C PHE A 953 24.14 -1.13 60.75
N TYR A 954 24.69 -0.04 61.29
CA TYR A 954 24.43 1.30 60.75
C TYR A 954 25.02 1.50 59.35
N GLU A 955 26.16 0.90 59.07
CA GLU A 955 26.80 0.98 57.75
C GLU A 955 26.08 0.14 56.69
N VAL A 956 25.61 -1.06 57.05
CA VAL A 956 24.73 -1.86 56.20
C VAL A 956 23.43 -1.11 55.90
N LYS A 957 22.82 -0.51 56.92
CA LYS A 957 21.63 0.33 56.77
C LYS A 957 21.90 1.55 55.89
N ARG A 958 23.04 2.23 56.05
CA ARG A 958 23.44 3.39 55.22
C ARG A 958 23.56 3.01 53.75
N MET A 959 24.28 1.93 53.44
CA MET A 959 24.47 1.47 52.06
C MET A 959 23.18 0.95 51.40
N ILE A 960 22.25 0.40 52.19
CA ILE A 960 20.91 0.07 51.68
C ILE A 960 20.14 1.33 51.30
N TYR A 961 20.20 2.39 52.12
CA TYR A 961 19.57 3.67 51.79
C TYR A 961 20.24 4.38 50.62
N ASP A 962 21.57 4.33 50.51
CA ASP A 962 22.31 4.89 49.37
C ASP A 962 21.97 4.17 48.06
N GLY A 963 21.51 2.91 48.14
CA GLY A 963 21.05 2.11 47.01
C GLY A 963 19.58 2.29 46.62
N LEU A 964 18.80 3.11 47.35
CA LEU A 964 17.37 3.35 47.12
C LEU A 964 17.11 4.85 46.89
N ALA A 965 16.20 5.21 45.97
CA ALA A 965 15.77 6.61 45.83
C ALA A 965 14.91 6.98 47.03
N VAL A 966 15.16 8.14 47.62
CA VAL A 966 14.28 8.68 48.67
C VAL A 966 13.38 9.72 48.04
N VAL A 967 12.11 9.37 47.85
CA VAL A 967 11.04 10.29 47.43
C VAL A 967 10.50 10.95 48.69
N ALA A 968 11.08 12.07 49.08
CA ALA A 968 10.53 12.96 50.10
C ALA A 968 10.15 14.29 49.43
N GLY A 969 8.94 14.80 49.69
CA GLY A 969 8.50 16.09 49.15
C GLY A 969 9.50 17.19 49.48
N ALA A 970 9.93 17.95 48.47
CA ALA A 970 10.91 19.01 48.59
C ALA A 970 10.28 20.30 49.15
#